data_AF-G7TLS8-F1
#
_entry.id   AF-G7TLS8-F1
#
_cell.length_a   1.000
_cell.length_b   1.000
_cell.length_c   1.000
_cell.angle_alpha   90.00
_cell.angle_beta   90.00
_cell.angle_gamma   90.00
#
_symmetry.space_group_name_H-M   'P 1'
#
loop_
_entity.id
_entity.type
_entity.pdbx_description
1 polymer ?
#
loop_
_entity_poly.entity_id
_entity_poly.type
_entity_poly.pdbx_seq_one_letter_code
_entity_poly.pdbx_strand_id
1 'polypeptide(L)'
;MATGKPPGSTPARAVLRKASASIEKPARPRARRAQQAEAQEPAVTRVQGNARTVIYIHGIGNKPPADVLRCQWDKALFGRPMGERTRLAHWVNRERYPVAEPGNCDARDVGPALNQSVQRALSTLGLVPGEQDLHLLADALAQSEQERVDLHQLLDELEGASAPGSVQAMGAIDAINRVLLRLISAALLQDVHDLFFVSERAALMRESLAQRLRAGGGPFVVVAHSQGSMIAFDVLRQLRAADCEVSLFVTLGSPLGLPQVRSMFKRWTGTRKLPFPKCVQRWINVAETRDPIALDPDLTDDIANAKGRFENLAATRLNPDWQQNPHSASGYLSIPQVRAAVRQAVGVGFDQPVSNAVLIKDLSEQLEAHGPEHRHDVLIELDRRVLGNDPAGVRALLLQHVREAAARTTGLSGEALDEAIELEDSLQRFVSARLTRFEIESLQDRYRAFGFRRVWRDAGKRALIHESGNVLHADAARTAYRARGQQIGWAVLDTGITASHPHFFVKGERDNVVAQWDCTRRGAPKPLTRADGVAFTRLDQHGHGTHIAGIIAGQCRASVPDARGAPSRTLEFAGMAPDTQLYGFKVLDDAGNGRDSWMIKAIQQVAAINERAGELVIHGVNLSLGGCFDPESYGCGFTPLCNELRRLWRQGVLVVIAAGNEGLAWLMGNDGDAYAANMDLSISDPGNLEDAIVVGSVHKSSPHHYGVSYFSSRGPTADGRGKPDVVAPGEKILSAYYDFDPNDPASLMVEMSGTSMAAPHVSGVLAGFLSARREFIGFPDRVKQLLLQTSTDLQRDCYVQGRGVPNLMHMLGAT
;
A
#
# COMPACT_ATOMS: atom_id res chain seq x y z
N MET A 1 26.75 68.27 34.16
CA MET A 1 28.15 68.08 33.70
C MET A 1 28.10 66.89 32.74
N ALA A 2 28.08 67.10 31.42
CA ALA A 2 29.20 67.42 30.53
C ALA A 2 30.06 66.15 30.24
N THR A 3 30.45 65.78 29.01
CA THR A 3 30.25 66.23 27.60
C THR A 3 30.81 65.09 26.71
N GLY A 4 30.59 64.92 25.40
CA GLY A 4 30.02 65.77 24.34
C GLY A 4 29.86 64.97 23.01
N LYS A 5 29.68 65.65 21.88
CA LYS A 5 29.13 65.12 20.60
C LYS A 5 30.16 64.83 19.46
N PRO A 6 29.77 64.09 18.39
CA PRO A 6 30.43 64.01 17.05
C PRO A 6 30.03 65.21 16.14
N PRO A 7 30.42 65.41 14.83
CA PRO A 7 30.66 64.40 13.76
C PRO A 7 31.74 64.76 12.67
N GLY A 8 31.70 64.09 11.50
CA GLY A 8 32.42 64.52 10.29
C GLY A 8 31.90 63.91 8.97
N SER A 9 31.56 64.75 7.97
CA SER A 9 31.04 64.34 6.65
C SER A 9 31.53 65.23 5.50
N THR A 10 31.78 64.63 4.32
CA THR A 10 31.98 65.30 2.99
C THR A 10 33.25 66.19 2.85
N PRO A 11 33.75 66.58 1.63
CA PRO A 11 33.01 66.87 0.39
C PRO A 11 33.57 66.45 -1.00
N ALA A 12 32.64 66.47 -1.97
CA ALA A 12 32.70 66.71 -3.42
C ALA A 12 34.02 66.84 -4.22
N ARG A 13 33.99 66.26 -5.45
CA ARG A 13 34.22 67.03 -6.70
C ARG A 13 33.57 66.36 -7.93
N ALA A 14 33.04 67.17 -8.85
CA ALA A 14 32.41 66.78 -10.12
C ALA A 14 33.25 67.23 -11.32
N VAL A 15 32.95 66.80 -12.57
CA VAL A 15 33.17 67.58 -13.82
C VAL A 15 32.58 66.94 -15.10
N LEU A 16 31.65 67.67 -15.78
CA LEU A 16 31.38 67.83 -17.24
C LEU A 16 31.06 66.59 -18.15
N ARG A 17 30.33 66.66 -19.29
CA ARG A 17 29.72 67.73 -20.14
C ARG A 17 28.56 67.11 -20.99
N LYS A 18 27.37 67.73 -21.18
CA LYS A 18 26.84 68.46 -22.40
C LYS A 18 27.23 67.85 -23.77
N ALA A 19 26.43 67.85 -24.86
CA ALA A 19 25.14 68.47 -25.30
C ALA A 19 24.63 67.67 -26.54
N SER A 20 23.36 67.38 -26.84
CA SER A 20 22.13 68.17 -27.15
C SER A 20 22.08 68.89 -28.53
N ALA A 21 21.36 68.30 -29.50
CA ALA A 21 20.64 68.93 -30.65
C ALA A 21 19.85 67.81 -31.40
N SER A 22 18.51 67.74 -31.51
CA SER A 22 17.50 68.63 -32.15
C SER A 22 17.55 68.64 -33.69
N ILE A 23 16.48 68.49 -34.50
CA ILE A 23 15.03 68.18 -34.38
C ILE A 23 14.61 67.67 -35.79
N GLU A 24 13.60 66.78 -35.94
CA GLU A 24 12.50 66.88 -36.95
C GLU A 24 11.62 65.61 -37.06
N LYS A 25 10.34 65.84 -37.37
CA LYS A 25 9.30 64.93 -37.91
C LYS A 25 8.81 65.58 -39.21
N PRO A 26 8.25 64.89 -40.23
CA PRO A 26 7.38 63.69 -40.15
C PRO A 26 7.96 62.50 -40.98
N ALA A 27 7.26 61.46 -41.45
CA ALA A 27 5.84 61.15 -41.57
C ALA A 27 5.53 59.62 -41.55
N ARG A 28 4.31 59.24 -41.94
CA ARG A 28 3.93 57.89 -42.41
C ARG A 28 3.51 57.98 -43.89
N PRO A 29 3.73 56.93 -44.69
CA PRO A 29 2.59 56.08 -45.04
C PRO A 29 2.87 54.57 -44.94
N ARG A 30 1.82 53.76 -45.14
CA ARG A 30 1.79 52.29 -44.98
C ARG A 30 2.45 51.53 -46.14
N ALA A 31 2.96 50.33 -45.79
CA ALA A 31 2.70 49.02 -46.43
C ALA A 31 3.88 48.29 -47.10
N ARG A 32 4.29 47.14 -46.53
CA ARG A 32 3.96 45.79 -47.06
C ARG A 32 4.53 44.63 -46.22
N ARG A 33 3.70 43.58 -46.09
CA ARG A 33 3.98 42.14 -45.92
C ARG A 33 5.22 41.66 -45.13
N ALA A 34 4.92 41.20 -43.91
CA ALA A 34 5.30 39.91 -43.32
C ALA A 34 6.37 39.03 -43.99
N GLN A 35 7.37 38.66 -43.19
CA GLN A 35 7.84 37.28 -43.02
C GLN A 35 8.27 37.09 -41.54
N GLN A 36 7.83 36.00 -40.91
CA GLN A 36 8.22 35.66 -39.55
C GLN A 36 9.61 35.02 -39.57
N ALA A 37 10.47 35.42 -38.63
CA ALA A 37 11.69 34.71 -38.30
C ALA A 37 11.57 34.18 -36.87
N GLU A 38 11.52 32.85 -36.72
CA GLU A 38 11.66 32.21 -35.42
C GLU A 38 13.12 32.30 -34.97
N ALA A 39 13.36 32.87 -33.79
CA ALA A 39 14.69 32.94 -33.20
C ALA A 39 15.02 31.65 -32.45
N GLN A 40 16.17 31.07 -32.74
CA GLN A 40 16.68 29.86 -32.10
C GLN A 40 17.19 30.16 -30.67
N GLU A 41 16.87 29.29 -29.71
CA GLU A 41 17.56 29.21 -28.42
C GLU A 41 18.67 28.14 -28.43
N PRO A 42 19.75 28.30 -27.63
CA PRO A 42 21.00 27.57 -27.81
C PRO A 42 20.97 26.13 -27.28
N ALA A 43 21.69 25.24 -27.96
CA ALA A 43 21.77 23.83 -27.63
C ALA A 43 22.58 23.55 -26.35
N VAL A 44 21.90 23.06 -25.31
CA VAL A 44 22.52 22.29 -24.24
C VAL A 44 22.27 20.81 -24.51
N THR A 45 23.35 20.03 -24.67
CA THR A 45 23.31 18.60 -24.99
C THR A 45 22.60 17.78 -23.91
N ARG A 46 21.31 17.48 -24.13
CA ARG A 46 20.54 16.52 -23.32
C ARG A 46 20.66 15.12 -23.89
N VAL A 47 21.41 14.25 -23.20
CA VAL A 47 21.26 12.79 -23.37
C VAL A 47 19.97 12.37 -22.66
N GLN A 48 18.84 12.48 -23.37
CA GLN A 48 17.55 12.00 -22.91
C GLN A 48 17.14 10.79 -23.76
N GLY A 49 17.14 9.61 -23.12
CA GLY A 49 16.43 8.44 -23.63
C GLY A 49 14.93 8.74 -23.77
N ASN A 50 14.28 8.10 -24.74
CA ASN A 50 12.87 8.34 -25.08
C ASN A 50 11.92 7.30 -24.47
N ALA A 51 12.44 6.18 -23.94
CA ALA A 51 11.60 5.09 -23.46
C ALA A 51 10.89 5.44 -22.13
N ARG A 52 9.59 5.16 -22.07
CA ARG A 52 8.71 5.53 -20.96
C ARG A 52 8.37 4.37 -20.01
N THR A 53 8.52 3.14 -20.48
CA THR A 53 8.23 1.92 -19.70
C THR A 53 9.28 0.85 -19.98
N VAL A 54 9.71 0.15 -18.93
CA VAL A 54 10.54 -1.06 -19.04
C VAL A 54 9.66 -2.29 -18.83
N ILE A 55 9.63 -3.19 -19.81
CA ILE A 55 8.92 -4.46 -19.72
C ILE A 55 9.93 -5.56 -19.48
N TYR A 56 9.86 -6.17 -18.31
CA TYR A 56 10.55 -7.41 -17.99
C TYR A 56 9.80 -8.59 -18.60
N ILE A 57 10.53 -9.60 -19.06
CA ILE A 57 9.91 -10.87 -19.47
C ILE A 57 10.68 -12.09 -18.99
N HIS A 58 9.92 -13.01 -18.38
CA HIS A 58 10.37 -14.31 -17.91
C HIS A 58 9.31 -15.38 -18.22
N GLY A 59 9.73 -16.63 -18.39
CA GLY A 59 8.85 -17.65 -18.98
C GLY A 59 9.24 -19.09 -18.71
N ILE A 60 9.93 -19.39 -17.61
CA ILE A 60 10.47 -20.73 -17.35
C ILE A 60 10.56 -21.07 -15.85
N GLY A 61 10.19 -22.30 -15.53
CA GLY A 61 10.27 -22.86 -14.18
C GLY A 61 9.27 -22.25 -13.21
N ASN A 62 9.28 -22.77 -11.98
CA ASN A 62 8.56 -22.14 -10.89
C ASN A 62 9.34 -20.92 -10.39
N LYS A 63 8.62 -19.86 -10.03
CA LYS A 63 9.19 -18.59 -9.54
C LYS A 63 8.27 -17.93 -8.53
N PRO A 64 8.76 -16.94 -7.76
CA PRO A 64 7.93 -16.07 -6.95
C PRO A 64 6.77 -15.42 -7.72
N PRO A 65 5.72 -14.97 -7.01
CA PRO A 65 4.66 -14.14 -7.56
C PRO A 65 5.18 -12.95 -8.39
N ALA A 66 4.42 -12.52 -9.39
CA ALA A 66 4.88 -11.57 -10.41
C ALA A 66 5.21 -10.18 -9.85
N ASP A 67 4.47 -9.73 -8.83
CA ASP A 67 4.77 -8.52 -8.04
C ASP A 67 6.11 -8.63 -7.32
N VAL A 68 6.38 -9.77 -6.65
CA VAL A 68 7.66 -10.05 -5.99
C VAL A 68 8.80 -10.08 -7.01
N LEU A 69 8.64 -10.82 -8.12
CA LEU A 69 9.66 -10.97 -9.15
C LEU A 69 9.98 -9.62 -9.82
N ARG A 70 8.97 -8.80 -10.15
CA ARG A 70 9.19 -7.42 -10.63
C ARG A 70 9.95 -6.59 -9.60
N CYS A 71 9.58 -6.67 -8.33
CA CYS A 71 10.21 -5.89 -7.26
C CYS A 71 11.69 -6.27 -7.05
N GLN A 72 12.04 -7.56 -7.16
CA GLN A 72 13.42 -8.05 -7.18
C GLN A 72 14.20 -7.51 -8.38
N TRP A 73 13.61 -7.55 -9.58
CA TRP A 73 14.24 -7.08 -10.83
C TRP A 73 14.42 -5.56 -10.87
N ASP A 74 13.46 -4.81 -10.33
CA ASP A 74 13.54 -3.35 -10.12
C ASP A 74 14.71 -3.00 -9.19
N LYS A 75 14.85 -3.68 -8.04
CA LYS A 75 15.99 -3.50 -7.13
C LYS A 75 17.30 -3.92 -7.78
N ALA A 76 17.31 -5.00 -8.56
CA ALA A 76 18.50 -5.44 -9.29
C ALA A 76 18.95 -4.42 -10.35
N LEU A 77 18.02 -3.80 -11.09
CA LEU A 77 18.33 -2.89 -12.20
C LEU A 77 18.49 -1.42 -11.76
N PHE A 78 17.58 -0.92 -10.92
CA PHE A 78 17.50 0.49 -10.52
C PHE A 78 17.90 0.75 -9.06
N GLY A 79 17.89 -0.27 -8.20
CA GLY A 79 18.20 -0.16 -6.76
C GLY A 79 16.98 0.11 -5.86
N ARG A 80 15.78 0.21 -6.44
CA ARG A 80 14.51 0.43 -5.72
C ARG A 80 13.33 -0.01 -6.60
N PRO A 81 12.14 -0.31 -6.03
CA PRO A 81 10.91 -0.52 -6.81
C PRO A 81 10.53 0.72 -7.63
N MET A 82 10.11 0.52 -8.88
CA MET A 82 9.84 1.59 -9.85
C MET A 82 8.36 1.80 -10.17
N GLY A 83 7.47 0.92 -9.70
CA GLY A 83 6.02 1.08 -9.79
C GLY A 83 5.51 1.09 -11.23
N GLU A 84 4.71 2.08 -11.61
CA GLU A 84 4.07 2.15 -12.94
C GLU A 84 5.05 2.22 -14.13
N ARG A 85 6.34 2.50 -13.86
CA ARG A 85 7.38 2.63 -14.89
C ARG A 85 7.91 1.28 -15.37
N THR A 86 7.66 0.20 -14.61
CA THR A 86 8.10 -1.16 -14.94
C THR A 86 6.92 -2.13 -14.93
N ARG A 87 6.86 -3.04 -15.89
CA ARG A 87 5.82 -4.08 -16.01
C ARG A 87 6.47 -5.45 -16.19
N LEU A 88 5.80 -6.52 -15.80
CA LEU A 88 6.31 -7.88 -15.96
C LEU A 88 5.39 -8.75 -16.84
N ALA A 89 5.88 -9.17 -18.00
CA ALA A 89 5.30 -10.26 -18.77
C ALA A 89 5.83 -11.60 -18.20
N HIS A 90 4.99 -12.33 -17.48
CA HIS A 90 5.35 -13.59 -16.85
C HIS A 90 4.42 -14.70 -17.32
N TRP A 91 4.98 -15.80 -17.80
CA TRP A 91 4.25 -17.03 -18.09
C TRP A 91 4.87 -18.20 -17.33
N VAL A 92 4.03 -19.02 -16.70
CA VAL A 92 4.42 -20.26 -16.02
C VAL A 92 3.34 -21.29 -16.26
N ASN A 93 3.71 -22.52 -16.60
CA ASN A 93 2.76 -23.63 -16.70
C ASN A 93 2.23 -23.98 -15.29
N ARG A 94 0.99 -23.58 -14.97
CA ARG A 94 0.37 -23.85 -13.65
C ARG A 94 -0.19 -25.25 -13.47
N GLU A 95 -0.29 -26.05 -14.54
CA GLU A 95 -0.57 -27.49 -14.41
C GLU A 95 0.68 -28.22 -13.88
N ARG A 96 1.87 -27.79 -14.34
CA ARG A 96 3.18 -28.30 -13.91
C ARG A 96 3.67 -27.70 -12.59
N TYR A 97 3.45 -26.40 -12.39
CA TYR A 97 3.90 -25.62 -11.22
C TYR A 97 2.70 -24.95 -10.52
N PRO A 98 1.84 -25.73 -9.84
CA PRO A 98 0.56 -25.26 -9.30
C PRO A 98 0.70 -24.20 -8.20
N VAL A 99 1.81 -24.21 -7.46
CA VAL A 99 2.09 -23.24 -6.38
C VAL A 99 3.37 -22.47 -6.72
N ALA A 100 3.32 -21.14 -6.66
CA ALA A 100 4.49 -20.28 -6.86
C ALA A 100 5.57 -20.53 -5.80
N GLU A 101 6.85 -20.33 -6.13
CA GLU A 101 7.92 -20.41 -5.12
C GLU A 101 7.76 -19.28 -4.08
N PRO A 102 8.08 -19.52 -2.80
CA PRO A 102 8.11 -18.45 -1.82
C PRO A 102 9.25 -17.48 -2.16
N GLY A 103 8.97 -16.18 -2.05
CA GLY A 103 9.97 -15.13 -2.26
C GLY A 103 9.57 -13.83 -1.60
N ASN A 104 10.54 -12.95 -1.38
CA ASN A 104 10.31 -11.58 -0.94
C ASN A 104 11.17 -10.63 -1.80
N CYS A 105 10.85 -9.33 -1.77
CA CYS A 105 11.52 -8.35 -2.63
C CYS A 105 12.98 -8.07 -2.26
N ASP A 106 13.49 -8.52 -1.11
CA ASP A 106 14.90 -8.36 -0.72
C ASP A 106 15.76 -9.59 -1.06
N ALA A 107 15.12 -10.72 -1.38
CA ALA A 107 15.79 -11.91 -1.90
C ALA A 107 16.28 -11.72 -3.34
N ARG A 108 17.39 -12.38 -3.66
CA ARG A 108 17.85 -12.61 -5.05
C ARG A 108 17.45 -14.01 -5.50
N ASP A 109 17.43 -14.26 -6.80
CA ASP A 109 17.13 -15.57 -7.38
C ASP A 109 18.35 -16.52 -7.40
N VAL A 110 18.94 -16.71 -6.21
CA VAL A 110 20.18 -17.49 -5.99
C VAL A 110 19.97 -19.00 -5.86
N GLY A 111 18.72 -19.48 -5.96
CA GLY A 111 18.43 -20.91 -6.08
C GLY A 111 18.99 -21.50 -7.38
N PRO A 112 19.28 -22.81 -7.43
CA PRO A 112 19.82 -23.44 -8.63
C PRO A 112 18.80 -23.36 -9.77
N ALA A 113 19.18 -22.73 -10.90
CA ALA A 113 18.30 -22.59 -12.06
C ALA A 113 17.91 -23.93 -12.73
N LEU A 114 18.65 -24.99 -12.43
CA LEU A 114 18.48 -26.34 -12.95
C LEU A 114 18.94 -27.37 -11.92
N ASN A 115 18.38 -28.58 -11.98
CA ASN A 115 18.92 -29.72 -11.24
C ASN A 115 20.36 -30.05 -11.70
N GLN A 116 21.22 -30.49 -10.79
CA GLN A 116 22.64 -30.78 -11.09
C GLN A 116 22.81 -31.85 -12.17
N SER A 117 21.90 -32.82 -12.27
CA SER A 117 21.88 -33.83 -13.34
C SER A 117 21.68 -33.17 -14.71
N VAL A 118 20.72 -32.24 -14.81
CA VAL A 118 20.43 -31.48 -16.05
C VAL A 118 21.57 -30.52 -16.39
N GLN A 119 22.20 -29.87 -15.40
CA GLN A 119 23.41 -29.06 -15.66
C GLN A 119 24.57 -29.88 -16.23
N ARG A 120 24.80 -31.11 -15.73
CA ARG A 120 25.82 -32.02 -16.28
C ARG A 120 25.46 -32.44 -17.71
N ALA A 121 24.21 -32.85 -17.95
CA ALA A 121 23.69 -33.20 -19.27
C ALA A 121 23.83 -32.06 -20.31
N LEU A 122 23.62 -30.81 -19.90
CA LEU A 122 23.85 -29.65 -20.77
C LEU A 122 25.33 -29.37 -21.03
N SER A 123 26.18 -29.61 -20.04
CA SER A 123 27.63 -29.46 -20.21
C SER A 123 28.24 -30.52 -21.15
N THR A 124 27.66 -31.73 -21.21
CA THR A 124 28.09 -32.77 -22.15
C THR A 124 27.56 -32.52 -23.57
N LEU A 125 26.36 -31.95 -23.74
CA LEU A 125 25.82 -31.52 -25.04
C LEU A 125 26.62 -30.38 -25.72
N GLY A 126 27.54 -29.73 -25.00
CA GLY A 126 28.55 -28.81 -25.57
C GLY A 126 29.73 -29.51 -26.25
N LEU A 127 29.82 -30.84 -26.13
CA LEU A 127 30.70 -31.72 -26.89
C LEU A 127 29.84 -32.57 -27.86
N VAL A 128 30.45 -33.12 -28.91
CA VAL A 128 29.73 -34.03 -29.83
C VAL A 128 29.34 -35.29 -29.05
N PRO A 129 28.04 -35.64 -28.89
CA PRO A 129 27.64 -36.73 -28.00
C PRO A 129 28.04 -38.10 -28.55
N GLY A 130 28.45 -39.02 -27.67
CA GLY A 130 28.49 -40.45 -27.96
C GLY A 130 27.17 -41.15 -27.62
N GLU A 131 26.97 -42.37 -28.13
CA GLU A 131 25.78 -43.21 -27.86
C GLU A 131 25.50 -43.34 -26.35
N GLN A 132 26.56 -43.55 -25.54
CA GLN A 132 26.48 -43.65 -24.08
C GLN A 132 25.96 -42.37 -23.38
N ASP A 133 26.15 -41.19 -23.97
CA ASP A 133 25.66 -39.93 -23.39
C ASP A 133 24.13 -39.77 -23.54
N LEU A 134 23.53 -40.36 -24.58
CA LEU A 134 22.09 -40.28 -24.83
C LEU A 134 21.27 -41.18 -23.89
N HIS A 135 21.78 -42.38 -23.58
CA HIS A 135 21.17 -43.26 -22.59
C HIS A 135 21.24 -42.67 -21.17
N LEU A 136 22.38 -42.04 -20.81
CA LEU A 136 22.49 -41.27 -19.56
C LEU A 136 21.53 -40.07 -19.51
N LEU A 137 21.23 -39.47 -20.66
CA LEU A 137 20.20 -38.44 -20.79
C LEU A 137 18.80 -39.05 -20.51
N ALA A 138 18.46 -40.17 -21.14
CA ALA A 138 17.16 -40.83 -20.94
C ALA A 138 16.92 -41.21 -19.47
N ASP A 139 17.93 -41.80 -18.82
CA ASP A 139 17.91 -42.13 -17.38
C ASP A 139 17.70 -40.90 -16.49
N ALA A 140 18.24 -39.74 -16.87
CA ALA A 140 18.13 -38.51 -16.10
C ALA A 140 16.77 -37.77 -16.28
N LEU A 141 15.94 -38.20 -17.23
CA LEU A 141 14.71 -37.51 -17.63
C LEU A 141 13.42 -38.29 -17.36
N ALA A 142 13.50 -39.62 -17.32
CA ALA A 142 12.36 -40.47 -17.05
C ALA A 142 11.74 -40.18 -15.67
N GLN A 143 10.43 -39.90 -15.65
CA GLN A 143 9.67 -39.66 -14.41
C GLN A 143 9.10 -40.96 -13.82
N SER A 144 9.18 -42.06 -14.56
CA SER A 144 8.81 -43.41 -14.12
C SER A 144 9.71 -44.47 -14.76
N GLU A 145 9.79 -45.64 -14.13
CA GLU A 145 10.59 -46.76 -14.66
C GLU A 145 10.08 -47.26 -16.02
N GLN A 146 8.77 -47.17 -16.26
CA GLN A 146 8.18 -47.51 -17.56
C GLN A 146 8.60 -46.51 -18.65
N GLU A 147 8.52 -45.22 -18.35
CA GLU A 147 8.96 -44.16 -19.28
C GLU A 147 10.46 -44.27 -19.58
N ARG A 148 11.27 -44.69 -18.60
CA ARG A 148 12.70 -45.00 -18.78
C ARG A 148 12.88 -46.09 -19.82
N VAL A 149 12.21 -47.23 -19.65
CA VAL A 149 12.27 -48.36 -20.59
C VAL A 149 11.80 -47.95 -21.99
N ASP A 150 10.70 -47.21 -22.10
CA ASP A 150 10.16 -46.76 -23.39
C ASP A 150 11.15 -45.79 -24.11
N LEU A 151 11.84 -44.92 -23.36
CA LEU A 151 12.86 -44.01 -23.89
C LEU A 151 14.14 -44.74 -24.35
N HIS A 152 14.60 -45.75 -23.61
CA HIS A 152 15.71 -46.61 -24.03
C HIS A 152 15.34 -47.42 -25.27
N GLN A 153 14.16 -48.05 -25.30
CA GLN A 153 13.72 -48.82 -26.46
C GLN A 153 13.63 -47.95 -27.73
N LEU A 154 13.18 -46.69 -27.62
CA LEU A 154 13.18 -45.74 -28.74
C LEU A 154 14.58 -45.30 -29.19
N LEU A 155 15.59 -45.33 -28.32
CA LEU A 155 16.98 -45.11 -28.71
C LEU A 155 17.54 -46.34 -29.45
N ASP A 156 17.35 -47.53 -28.87
CA ASP A 156 17.77 -48.82 -29.45
C ASP A 156 17.16 -49.05 -30.86
N GLU A 157 15.88 -48.70 -31.05
CA GLU A 157 15.19 -48.78 -32.35
C GLU A 157 15.76 -47.81 -33.40
N LEU A 158 16.29 -46.65 -32.99
CA LEU A 158 16.95 -45.68 -33.89
C LEU A 158 18.37 -46.11 -34.26
N GLU A 159 19.10 -46.73 -33.34
CA GLU A 159 20.39 -47.37 -33.64
C GLU A 159 20.20 -48.54 -34.62
N GLY A 160 19.18 -49.38 -34.39
CA GLY A 160 18.80 -50.46 -35.33
C GLY A 160 18.41 -49.97 -36.73
N ALA A 161 17.84 -48.77 -36.85
CA ALA A 161 17.51 -48.15 -38.14
C ALA A 161 18.74 -47.62 -38.92
N SER A 162 19.93 -47.61 -38.31
CA SER A 162 21.17 -47.09 -38.89
C SER A 162 21.95 -48.12 -39.73
N ALA A 163 21.36 -49.28 -40.03
CA ALA A 163 21.93 -50.26 -40.96
C ALA A 163 21.89 -49.75 -42.43
N PRO A 164 22.98 -49.88 -43.20
CA PRO A 164 23.09 -49.24 -44.52
C PRO A 164 22.27 -49.98 -45.60
N GLY A 165 20.98 -49.63 -45.75
CA GLY A 165 20.18 -50.23 -46.83
C GLY A 165 18.68 -49.97 -46.89
N SER A 166 18.18 -48.73 -46.79
CA SER A 166 16.87 -48.41 -47.40
C SER A 166 16.67 -46.92 -47.74
N VAL A 167 15.87 -46.65 -48.77
CA VAL A 167 15.68 -45.31 -49.35
C VAL A 167 14.56 -44.56 -48.62
N GLN A 168 14.89 -43.89 -47.51
CA GLN A 168 13.96 -42.95 -46.84
C GLN A 168 14.67 -41.80 -46.06
N ALA A 169 15.84 -41.37 -46.53
CA ALA A 169 16.73 -40.43 -45.83
C ALA A 169 16.07 -39.11 -45.36
N MET A 170 15.10 -38.54 -46.10
CA MET A 170 14.41 -37.32 -45.67
C MET A 170 13.41 -37.56 -44.51
N GLY A 171 12.77 -38.74 -44.45
CA GLY A 171 11.81 -39.07 -43.40
C GLY A 171 12.49 -39.54 -42.11
N ALA A 172 13.54 -40.36 -42.24
CA ALA A 172 14.32 -40.85 -41.11
C ALA A 172 15.03 -39.71 -40.36
N ILE A 173 15.64 -38.75 -41.07
CA ILE A 173 16.30 -37.59 -40.44
C ILE A 173 15.28 -36.72 -39.69
N ASP A 174 14.03 -36.58 -40.17
CA ASP A 174 12.98 -35.87 -39.42
C ASP A 174 12.40 -36.71 -38.26
N ALA A 175 12.44 -38.03 -38.31
CA ALA A 175 12.09 -38.90 -37.17
C ALA A 175 13.16 -38.86 -36.08
N ILE A 176 14.44 -39.07 -36.44
CA ILE A 176 15.61 -38.92 -35.57
C ILE A 176 15.61 -37.53 -34.94
N ASN A 177 15.48 -36.46 -35.75
CA ASN A 177 15.39 -35.10 -35.21
C ASN A 177 14.20 -34.94 -34.25
N ARG A 178 13.03 -35.55 -34.48
CA ARG A 178 11.89 -35.44 -33.55
C ARG A 178 12.10 -36.20 -32.24
N VAL A 179 12.72 -37.37 -32.25
CA VAL A 179 13.02 -38.12 -31.01
C VAL A 179 14.16 -37.43 -30.26
N LEU A 180 15.24 -37.07 -30.95
CA LEU A 180 16.35 -36.30 -30.37
C LEU A 180 15.87 -34.93 -29.87
N LEU A 181 15.02 -34.20 -30.60
CA LEU A 181 14.40 -32.96 -30.11
C LEU A 181 13.43 -33.19 -28.96
N ARG A 182 12.75 -34.34 -28.85
CA ARG A 182 11.91 -34.65 -27.67
C ARG A 182 12.76 -34.91 -26.44
N LEU A 183 13.79 -35.76 -26.56
CA LEU A 183 14.79 -36.02 -25.51
C LEU A 183 15.48 -34.72 -25.07
N ILE A 184 15.99 -33.96 -26.04
CA ILE A 184 16.67 -32.68 -25.82
C ILE A 184 15.70 -31.63 -25.27
N SER A 185 14.43 -31.54 -25.70
CA SER A 185 13.45 -30.60 -25.13
C SER A 185 12.92 -31.04 -23.76
N ALA A 186 12.95 -32.33 -23.44
CA ALA A 186 12.70 -32.82 -22.09
C ALA A 186 13.86 -32.44 -21.14
N ALA A 187 15.11 -32.50 -21.63
CA ALA A 187 16.29 -32.03 -20.91
C ALA A 187 16.41 -30.51 -20.79
N LEU A 188 16.14 -29.77 -21.87
CA LEU A 188 16.20 -28.30 -21.95
C LEU A 188 14.93 -27.62 -21.44
N LEU A 189 14.32 -28.24 -20.43
CA LEU A 189 13.08 -27.84 -19.77
C LEU A 189 11.81 -28.02 -20.61
N GLN A 190 10.85 -28.73 -20.04
CA GLN A 190 9.53 -29.01 -20.63
C GLN A 190 8.73 -27.74 -20.97
N ASP A 191 9.08 -26.57 -20.43
CA ASP A 191 8.48 -25.27 -20.79
C ASP A 191 8.94 -24.79 -22.19
N VAL A 192 10.17 -25.12 -22.62
CA VAL A 192 10.65 -24.83 -23.98
C VAL A 192 9.93 -25.71 -25.02
N HIS A 193 9.61 -26.95 -24.64
CA HIS A 193 8.75 -27.83 -25.44
C HIS A 193 7.36 -27.20 -25.66
N ASP A 194 6.76 -26.65 -24.60
CA ASP A 194 5.45 -26.00 -24.65
C ASP A 194 5.42 -24.81 -25.64
N LEU A 195 6.53 -24.07 -25.81
CA LEU A 195 6.61 -22.97 -26.78
C LEU A 195 6.61 -23.45 -28.24
N PHE A 196 7.32 -24.53 -28.55
CA PHE A 196 7.52 -24.96 -29.93
C PHE A 196 6.49 -25.98 -30.44
N PHE A 197 5.96 -26.82 -29.56
CA PHE A 197 5.18 -28.01 -29.94
C PHE A 197 3.73 -27.99 -29.43
N VAL A 198 3.40 -27.16 -28.43
CA VAL A 198 2.04 -27.04 -27.88
C VAL A 198 1.44 -25.68 -28.27
N SER A 199 0.82 -25.62 -29.45
CA SER A 199 0.32 -24.37 -30.07
C SER A 199 -0.51 -23.47 -29.14
N GLU A 200 -1.33 -24.07 -28.28
CA GLU A 200 -2.17 -23.36 -27.30
C GLU A 200 -1.32 -22.69 -26.19
N ARG A 201 -0.40 -23.44 -25.55
CA ARG A 201 0.53 -22.88 -24.56
C ARG A 201 1.43 -21.82 -25.18
N ALA A 202 1.90 -22.03 -26.40
CA ALA A 202 2.67 -21.06 -27.17
C ALA A 202 1.88 -19.77 -27.48
N ALA A 203 0.57 -19.85 -27.69
CA ALA A 203 -0.28 -18.67 -27.84
C ALA A 203 -0.39 -17.88 -26.51
N LEU A 204 -0.59 -18.55 -25.38
CA LEU A 204 -0.62 -17.94 -24.05
C LEU A 204 0.70 -17.25 -23.69
N MET A 205 1.85 -17.88 -24.02
CA MET A 205 3.17 -17.27 -23.85
C MET A 205 3.30 -15.96 -24.64
N ARG A 206 2.92 -15.95 -25.92
CA ARG A 206 2.96 -14.76 -26.78
C ARG A 206 2.05 -13.66 -26.25
N GLU A 207 0.84 -14.01 -25.82
CA GLU A 207 -0.16 -13.07 -25.31
C GLU A 207 0.35 -12.36 -24.05
N SER A 208 1.08 -13.06 -23.17
CA SER A 208 1.65 -12.49 -21.94
C SER A 208 2.53 -11.24 -22.16
N LEU A 209 3.23 -11.16 -23.30
CA LEU A 209 3.99 -9.97 -23.70
C LEU A 209 3.18 -9.05 -24.64
N ALA A 210 2.47 -9.62 -25.60
CA ALA A 210 1.73 -8.85 -26.60
C ALA A 210 0.63 -7.99 -25.96
N GLN A 211 0.00 -8.45 -24.87
CA GLN A 211 -0.96 -7.67 -24.08
C GLN A 211 -0.29 -6.45 -23.42
N ARG A 212 0.90 -6.61 -22.82
CA ARG A 212 1.64 -5.51 -22.15
C ARG A 212 2.17 -4.45 -23.11
N LEU A 213 2.51 -4.84 -24.34
CA LEU A 213 2.88 -3.92 -25.41
C LEU A 213 1.64 -3.19 -25.98
N ARG A 214 0.52 -3.91 -26.20
CA ARG A 214 -0.75 -3.33 -26.66
C ARG A 214 -1.39 -2.36 -25.68
N ALA A 215 -1.08 -2.47 -24.39
CA ALA A 215 -1.59 -1.58 -23.35
C ALA A 215 -1.01 -0.15 -23.39
N GLY A 216 -0.08 0.16 -24.29
CA GLY A 216 0.50 1.51 -24.43
C GLY A 216 1.58 1.83 -23.38
N GLY A 217 2.05 3.08 -23.32
CA GLY A 217 3.21 3.47 -22.51
C GLY A 217 4.55 3.35 -23.24
N GLY A 218 4.55 3.27 -24.57
CA GLY A 218 5.77 3.27 -25.38
C GLY A 218 6.40 4.67 -25.54
N PRO A 219 7.63 4.79 -26.06
CA PRO A 219 8.54 3.71 -26.47
C PRO A 219 9.01 2.83 -25.29
N PHE A 220 9.36 1.58 -25.57
CA PHE A 220 9.66 0.58 -24.55
C PHE A 220 11.15 0.22 -24.47
N VAL A 221 11.61 -0.17 -23.28
CA VAL A 221 12.74 -1.10 -23.14
C VAL A 221 12.19 -2.48 -22.81
N VAL A 222 12.58 -3.51 -23.55
CA VAL A 222 12.21 -4.91 -23.26
C VAL A 222 13.44 -5.63 -22.72
N VAL A 223 13.37 -6.15 -21.50
CA VAL A 223 14.47 -6.91 -20.86
C VAL A 223 14.02 -8.33 -20.60
N ALA A 224 14.64 -9.28 -21.28
CA ALA A 224 14.20 -10.66 -21.37
C ALA A 224 15.25 -11.60 -20.77
N HIS A 225 14.83 -12.48 -19.85
CA HIS A 225 15.70 -13.47 -19.22
C HIS A 225 15.31 -14.89 -19.57
N SER A 226 16.31 -15.73 -19.88
CA SER A 226 16.12 -17.15 -20.19
C SER A 226 15.09 -17.35 -21.33
N GLN A 227 14.15 -18.30 -21.21
CA GLN A 227 13.05 -18.50 -22.18
C GLN A 227 12.25 -17.24 -22.50
N GLY A 228 12.19 -16.25 -21.60
CA GLY A 228 11.62 -14.94 -21.89
C GLY A 228 12.23 -14.28 -23.12
N SER A 229 13.52 -14.53 -23.42
CA SER A 229 14.22 -14.07 -24.63
C SER A 229 13.63 -14.66 -25.91
N MET A 230 13.21 -15.93 -25.87
CA MET A 230 12.61 -16.62 -27.01
C MET A 230 11.19 -16.09 -27.27
N ILE A 231 10.40 -15.92 -26.22
CA ILE A 231 9.04 -15.35 -26.30
C ILE A 231 9.11 -13.91 -26.81
N ALA A 232 10.03 -13.10 -26.27
CA ALA A 232 10.25 -11.73 -26.70
C ALA A 232 10.67 -11.65 -28.17
N PHE A 233 11.65 -12.46 -28.60
CA PHE A 233 12.06 -12.52 -29.99
C PHE A 233 10.89 -12.94 -30.91
N ASP A 234 10.10 -13.94 -30.50
CA ASP A 234 8.98 -14.44 -31.30
C ASP A 234 7.85 -13.41 -31.47
N VAL A 235 7.55 -12.62 -30.44
CA VAL A 235 6.56 -11.53 -30.52
C VAL A 235 7.12 -10.33 -31.29
N LEU A 236 8.29 -9.81 -30.91
CA LEU A 236 8.86 -8.58 -31.47
C LEU A 236 9.15 -8.72 -32.98
N ARG A 237 9.58 -9.89 -33.47
CA ARG A 237 9.83 -10.12 -34.91
C ARG A 237 8.57 -9.99 -35.78
N GLN A 238 7.38 -10.13 -35.19
CA GLN A 238 6.08 -10.07 -35.88
C GLN A 238 5.49 -8.65 -35.91
N LEU A 239 5.90 -7.78 -34.98
CA LEU A 239 5.40 -6.41 -34.86
C LEU A 239 6.06 -5.46 -35.87
N ARG A 240 5.29 -4.48 -36.37
CA ARG A 240 5.80 -3.37 -37.20
C ARG A 240 6.17 -2.19 -36.30
N ALA A 241 7.17 -1.40 -36.69
CA ALA A 241 7.60 -0.23 -35.94
C ALA A 241 6.50 0.84 -35.74
N ALA A 242 5.48 0.86 -36.60
CA ALA A 242 4.33 1.76 -36.46
C ALA A 242 3.32 1.30 -35.38
N ASP A 243 3.35 0.02 -34.99
CA ASP A 243 2.43 -0.56 -34.00
C ASP A 243 3.06 -0.58 -32.59
N CYS A 244 4.39 -0.61 -32.51
CA CYS A 244 5.15 -0.65 -31.27
C CYS A 244 6.60 -0.19 -31.51
N GLU A 245 7.09 0.74 -30.69
CA GLU A 245 8.49 1.22 -30.70
C GLU A 245 9.24 0.66 -29.49
N VAL A 246 10.31 -0.11 -29.74
CA VAL A 246 11.21 -0.65 -28.71
C VAL A 246 12.59 -0.02 -28.86
N SER A 247 12.90 0.96 -28.02
CA SER A 247 14.18 1.69 -28.03
C SER A 247 15.36 0.77 -27.72
N LEU A 248 15.16 -0.21 -26.83
CA LEU A 248 16.19 -1.18 -26.46
C LEU A 248 15.56 -2.55 -26.15
N PHE A 249 16.06 -3.60 -26.81
CA PHE A 249 15.81 -4.99 -26.45
C PHE A 249 17.08 -5.56 -25.77
N VAL A 250 16.94 -6.17 -24.60
CA VAL A 250 18.04 -6.82 -23.88
C VAL A 250 17.70 -8.28 -23.68
N THR A 251 18.60 -9.19 -24.08
CA THR A 251 18.48 -10.63 -23.80
C THR A 251 19.56 -11.06 -22.81
N LEU A 252 19.16 -11.72 -21.73
CA LEU A 252 19.99 -12.11 -20.59
C LEU A 252 19.95 -13.65 -20.44
N GLY A 253 21.12 -14.31 -20.44
CA GLY A 253 21.20 -15.78 -20.32
C GLY A 253 20.37 -16.50 -21.39
N SER A 254 20.48 -16.06 -22.65
CA SER A 254 19.47 -16.36 -23.67
C SER A 254 19.61 -17.79 -24.26
N PRO A 255 18.57 -18.65 -24.21
CA PRO A 255 18.56 -19.93 -24.91
C PRO A 255 18.61 -19.79 -26.44
N LEU A 256 18.54 -18.58 -26.97
CA LEU A 256 18.85 -18.30 -28.37
C LEU A 256 20.30 -18.64 -28.74
N GLY A 257 21.22 -18.85 -27.78
CA GLY A 257 22.55 -19.42 -28.06
C GLY A 257 22.49 -20.87 -28.51
N LEU A 258 21.58 -21.67 -27.96
CA LEU A 258 21.48 -23.10 -28.26
C LEU A 258 21.22 -23.36 -29.76
N PRO A 259 22.10 -24.12 -30.46
CA PRO A 259 21.96 -24.39 -31.89
C PRO A 259 20.60 -25.02 -32.27
N GLN A 260 20.02 -25.82 -31.37
CA GLN A 260 18.73 -26.48 -31.55
C GLN A 260 17.57 -25.46 -31.53
N VAL A 261 17.57 -24.53 -30.56
CA VAL A 261 16.59 -23.43 -30.46
C VAL A 261 16.70 -22.49 -31.67
N ARG A 262 17.93 -22.12 -32.06
CA ARG A 262 18.21 -21.39 -33.31
C ARG A 262 17.64 -22.11 -34.52
N SER A 263 17.83 -23.41 -34.63
CA SER A 263 17.34 -24.22 -35.76
C SER A 263 15.81 -24.24 -35.85
N MET A 264 15.10 -24.28 -34.72
CA MET A 264 13.64 -24.18 -34.68
C MET A 264 13.14 -22.80 -35.16
N PHE A 265 13.72 -21.70 -34.68
CA PHE A 265 13.37 -20.36 -35.17
C PHE A 265 13.74 -20.14 -36.65
N LYS A 266 14.86 -20.69 -37.12
CA LYS A 266 15.25 -20.67 -38.54
C LYS A 266 14.23 -21.40 -39.41
N ARG A 267 13.72 -22.57 -38.97
CA ARG A 267 12.61 -23.29 -39.61
C ARG A 267 11.32 -22.47 -39.62
N TRP A 268 10.87 -21.95 -38.48
CA TRP A 268 9.66 -21.13 -38.37
C TRP A 268 9.68 -19.83 -39.20
N THR A 269 10.85 -19.23 -39.38
CA THR A 269 10.99 -17.99 -40.17
C THR A 269 11.31 -18.24 -41.64
N GLY A 270 11.69 -19.45 -42.03
CA GLY A 270 12.21 -19.75 -43.37
C GLY A 270 13.56 -19.08 -43.68
N THR A 271 14.35 -18.72 -42.64
CA THR A 271 15.59 -17.94 -42.80
C THR A 271 16.84 -18.69 -42.31
N ARG A 272 18.01 -18.37 -42.87
CA ARG A 272 19.30 -18.97 -42.46
C ARG A 272 19.88 -18.38 -41.17
N LYS A 273 19.51 -17.14 -40.83
CA LYS A 273 19.98 -16.33 -39.69
C LYS A 273 18.76 -15.63 -39.09
N LEU A 274 18.70 -15.48 -37.76
CA LEU A 274 17.57 -14.92 -37.04
C LEU A 274 17.29 -13.47 -37.48
N PRO A 275 16.09 -13.12 -37.96
CA PRO A 275 15.81 -11.76 -38.44
C PRO A 275 15.79 -10.75 -37.29
N PHE A 276 16.57 -9.67 -37.39
CA PHE A 276 16.51 -8.55 -36.45
C PHE A 276 15.09 -7.92 -36.44
N PRO A 277 14.39 -7.82 -35.28
CA PRO A 277 13.02 -7.29 -35.22
C PRO A 277 12.86 -5.85 -35.75
N LYS A 278 11.83 -5.60 -36.55
CA LYS A 278 11.63 -4.28 -37.20
C LYS A 278 11.22 -3.18 -36.22
N CYS A 279 10.55 -3.52 -35.12
CA CYS A 279 10.14 -2.60 -34.06
C CYS A 279 11.28 -2.20 -33.10
N VAL A 280 12.43 -2.89 -33.15
CA VAL A 280 13.55 -2.67 -32.23
C VAL A 280 14.57 -1.70 -32.85
N GLN A 281 15.00 -0.71 -32.06
CA GLN A 281 16.05 0.23 -32.45
C GLN A 281 17.45 -0.32 -32.17
N ARG A 282 17.68 -0.85 -30.96
CA ARG A 282 18.95 -1.45 -30.49
C ARG A 282 18.69 -2.76 -29.75
N TRP A 283 19.53 -3.77 -29.96
CA TRP A 283 19.47 -5.06 -29.26
C TRP A 283 20.84 -5.37 -28.62
N ILE A 284 20.85 -5.64 -27.32
CA ILE A 284 22.04 -6.10 -26.59
C ILE A 284 21.79 -7.53 -26.08
N ASN A 285 22.67 -8.48 -26.43
CA ASN A 285 22.69 -9.81 -25.82
C ASN A 285 23.76 -9.87 -24.73
N VAL A 286 23.46 -10.52 -23.61
CA VAL A 286 24.35 -10.62 -22.45
C VAL A 286 24.39 -12.06 -21.94
N ALA A 287 25.59 -12.63 -21.86
CA ALA A 287 25.81 -14.02 -21.47
C ALA A 287 27.05 -14.17 -20.59
N GLU A 288 26.89 -14.82 -19.45
CA GLU A 288 27.99 -15.38 -18.67
C GLU A 288 28.50 -16.63 -19.41
N THR A 289 29.80 -16.73 -19.67
CA THR A 289 30.36 -17.87 -20.44
C THR A 289 30.20 -19.23 -19.72
N ARG A 290 29.87 -19.21 -18.43
CA ARG A 290 29.56 -20.41 -17.61
C ARG A 290 28.07 -20.69 -17.46
N ASP A 291 27.20 -19.95 -18.14
CA ASP A 291 25.76 -20.17 -18.13
C ASP A 291 25.38 -21.35 -19.06
N PRO A 292 24.90 -22.48 -18.52
CA PRO A 292 24.59 -23.68 -19.32
C PRO A 292 23.36 -23.51 -20.22
N ILE A 293 22.53 -22.48 -20.00
CA ILE A 293 21.35 -22.19 -20.83
C ILE A 293 21.72 -21.30 -22.03
N ALA A 294 22.68 -20.38 -21.86
CA ALA A 294 23.18 -19.59 -22.98
C ALA A 294 24.01 -20.46 -23.95
N LEU A 295 24.96 -21.23 -23.40
CA LEU A 295 25.91 -22.13 -24.09
C LEU A 295 26.79 -21.48 -25.17
N ASP A 296 26.19 -20.92 -26.23
CA ASP A 296 26.84 -20.06 -27.21
C ASP A 296 26.62 -18.60 -26.79
N PRO A 297 27.63 -17.94 -26.19
CA PRO A 297 27.45 -16.62 -25.61
C PRO A 297 27.54 -15.49 -26.64
N ASP A 298 27.85 -15.77 -27.93
CA ASP A 298 27.99 -14.75 -28.97
C ASP A 298 27.09 -14.98 -30.19
N LEU A 299 25.95 -14.28 -30.20
CA LEU A 299 24.96 -14.33 -31.27
C LEU A 299 25.29 -13.43 -32.47
N THR A 300 26.43 -12.72 -32.48
CA THR A 300 26.73 -11.69 -33.49
C THR A 300 26.63 -12.23 -34.92
N ASP A 301 27.08 -13.46 -35.15
CA ASP A 301 27.00 -14.11 -36.46
C ASP A 301 25.65 -14.80 -36.75
N ASP A 302 24.72 -14.87 -35.81
CA ASP A 302 23.40 -15.46 -36.01
C ASP A 302 22.30 -14.47 -36.36
N ILE A 303 22.49 -13.18 -36.08
CA ILE A 303 21.47 -12.16 -36.32
C ILE A 303 21.60 -11.55 -37.73
N ALA A 304 20.56 -11.73 -38.56
CA ALA A 304 20.46 -11.11 -39.88
C ALA A 304 20.06 -9.62 -39.78
N ASN A 305 20.66 -8.78 -40.63
CA ASN A 305 20.28 -7.37 -40.83
C ASN A 305 20.41 -6.46 -39.58
N ALA A 306 21.29 -6.80 -38.65
CA ALA A 306 21.59 -5.98 -37.48
C ALA A 306 22.07 -4.56 -37.84
N LYS A 307 22.94 -4.41 -38.84
CA LYS A 307 23.49 -3.12 -39.32
C LYS A 307 24.09 -2.26 -38.19
N GLY A 308 24.89 -2.87 -37.30
CA GLY A 308 25.50 -2.18 -36.16
C GLY A 308 24.56 -1.86 -35.00
N ARG A 309 23.32 -2.35 -35.02
CA ARG A 309 22.32 -2.17 -33.94
C ARG A 309 22.20 -3.37 -33.01
N PHE A 310 23.04 -4.38 -33.20
CA PHE A 310 23.18 -5.54 -32.34
C PHE A 310 24.54 -5.49 -31.64
N GLU A 311 24.56 -5.69 -30.34
CA GLU A 311 25.76 -5.76 -29.50
C GLU A 311 25.74 -7.03 -28.67
N ASN A 312 26.90 -7.66 -28.50
CA ASN A 312 27.05 -8.86 -27.69
C ASN A 312 28.03 -8.60 -26.53
N LEU A 313 27.61 -8.90 -25.31
CA LEU A 313 28.41 -8.78 -24.09
C LEU A 313 28.57 -10.16 -23.44
N ALA A 314 29.68 -10.82 -23.76
CA ALA A 314 30.05 -12.12 -23.22
C ALA A 314 31.36 -12.03 -22.43
N ALA A 315 31.36 -12.52 -21.19
CA ALA A 315 32.58 -12.69 -20.40
C ALA A 315 32.41 -13.73 -19.29
N THR A 316 33.53 -14.18 -18.71
CA THR A 316 33.52 -15.01 -17.50
C THR A 316 33.43 -14.14 -16.24
N ARG A 317 32.66 -14.58 -15.25
CA ARG A 317 32.37 -13.84 -14.00
C ARG A 317 31.70 -12.48 -14.24
N LEU A 318 30.97 -12.37 -15.34
CA LEU A 318 30.16 -11.22 -15.71
C LEU A 318 28.92 -11.12 -14.83
N ASN A 319 28.22 -12.25 -14.62
CA ASN A 319 27.11 -12.32 -13.67
C ASN A 319 27.69 -12.35 -12.24
N PRO A 320 27.38 -11.40 -11.33
CA PRO A 320 27.92 -11.41 -9.96
C PRO A 320 27.62 -12.66 -9.15
N ASP A 321 26.53 -13.38 -9.44
CA ASP A 321 26.14 -14.60 -8.72
C ASP A 321 26.74 -15.88 -9.34
N TRP A 322 27.71 -15.76 -10.28
CA TRP A 322 28.32 -16.87 -11.05
C TRP A 322 28.81 -18.08 -10.26
N GLN A 323 29.11 -17.91 -8.96
CA GLN A 323 29.56 -18.99 -8.07
C GLN A 323 28.43 -19.91 -7.63
N GLN A 324 27.20 -19.40 -7.57
CA GLN A 324 26.05 -20.08 -6.98
C GLN A 324 24.98 -20.35 -8.05
N ASN A 325 24.69 -19.34 -8.88
CA ASN A 325 23.79 -19.45 -10.02
C ASN A 325 24.26 -18.51 -11.16
N PRO A 326 25.05 -18.98 -12.15
CA PRO A 326 25.45 -18.17 -13.30
C PRO A 326 24.27 -17.77 -14.20
N HIS A 327 23.11 -18.41 -14.04
CA HIS A 327 21.86 -18.14 -14.73
C HIS A 327 20.86 -17.33 -13.85
N SER A 328 21.35 -16.53 -12.90
CA SER A 328 20.48 -15.66 -12.08
C SER A 328 20.04 -14.41 -12.85
N ALA A 329 18.75 -14.14 -12.89
CA ALA A 329 18.19 -12.95 -13.53
C ALA A 329 18.61 -11.68 -12.78
N SER A 330 18.54 -11.69 -11.45
CA SER A 330 18.91 -10.53 -10.62
C SER A 330 20.41 -10.23 -10.70
N GLY A 331 21.25 -11.26 -10.82
CA GLY A 331 22.67 -11.12 -11.10
C GLY A 331 22.92 -10.45 -12.46
N TYR A 332 22.36 -10.98 -13.55
CA TYR A 332 22.44 -10.35 -14.88
C TYR A 332 21.95 -8.88 -14.89
N LEU A 333 20.82 -8.58 -14.23
CA LEU A 333 20.27 -7.23 -14.15
C LEU A 333 21.15 -6.26 -13.35
N SER A 334 21.95 -6.79 -12.41
CA SER A 334 22.87 -5.99 -11.59
C SER A 334 24.18 -5.60 -12.29
N ILE A 335 24.47 -6.19 -13.45
CA ILE A 335 25.67 -5.91 -14.28
C ILE A 335 25.74 -4.40 -14.59
N PRO A 336 26.86 -3.70 -14.33
CA PRO A 336 26.99 -2.27 -14.58
C PRO A 336 26.68 -1.85 -16.02
N GLN A 337 27.10 -2.64 -17.00
CA GLN A 337 26.85 -2.42 -18.43
C GLN A 337 25.35 -2.52 -18.77
N VAL A 338 24.62 -3.50 -18.19
CA VAL A 338 23.16 -3.66 -18.38
C VAL A 338 22.43 -2.47 -17.78
N ARG A 339 22.76 -2.12 -16.52
CA ARG A 339 22.22 -0.93 -15.83
C ARG A 339 22.46 0.35 -16.62
N ALA A 340 23.67 0.54 -17.17
CA ALA A 340 24.02 1.71 -17.97
C ALA A 340 23.23 1.77 -19.28
N ALA A 341 23.12 0.66 -20.02
CA ALA A 341 22.38 0.61 -21.27
C ALA A 341 20.88 0.89 -21.09
N VAL A 342 20.24 0.29 -20.07
CA VAL A 342 18.83 0.57 -19.76
C VAL A 342 18.64 2.03 -19.34
N ARG A 343 19.45 2.55 -18.41
CA ARG A 343 19.40 3.96 -17.98
C ARG A 343 19.60 4.94 -19.13
N GLN A 344 20.45 4.62 -20.10
CA GLN A 344 20.64 5.43 -21.29
C GLN A 344 19.36 5.45 -22.17
N ALA A 345 18.68 4.32 -22.32
CA ALA A 345 17.47 4.20 -23.14
C ALA A 345 16.24 4.88 -22.53
N VAL A 346 16.09 4.87 -21.19
CA VAL A 346 14.98 5.55 -20.48
C VAL A 346 15.28 7.01 -20.10
N GLY A 347 16.56 7.38 -20.01
CA GLY A 347 17.00 8.74 -19.69
C GLY A 347 16.87 9.15 -18.21
N VAL A 348 17.53 10.26 -17.87
CA VAL A 348 17.68 10.74 -16.47
C VAL A 348 16.37 11.12 -15.77
N GLY A 349 15.29 11.36 -16.52
CA GLY A 349 13.96 11.65 -15.96
C GLY A 349 13.27 10.40 -15.39
N PHE A 350 13.59 9.22 -15.92
CA PHE A 350 13.00 7.95 -15.49
C PHE A 350 13.45 7.52 -14.09
N ASP A 351 14.59 8.04 -13.61
CA ASP A 351 15.09 7.82 -12.25
C ASP A 351 14.70 8.96 -11.26
N GLN A 352 13.91 9.96 -11.68
CA GLN A 352 13.42 10.99 -10.75
C GLN A 352 12.29 10.46 -9.85
N PRO A 353 12.36 10.59 -8.51
CA PRO A 353 11.29 10.14 -7.62
C PRO A 353 10.03 11.01 -7.73
N VAL A 354 10.17 12.27 -8.15
CA VAL A 354 9.06 13.20 -8.39
C VAL A 354 8.72 13.24 -9.88
N SER A 355 7.77 12.39 -10.31
CA SER A 355 7.12 12.53 -11.63
C SER A 355 5.63 12.79 -11.45
N ASN A 356 4.99 13.28 -12.52
CA ASN A 356 3.54 13.20 -12.65
C ASN A 356 3.14 11.74 -12.94
N ALA A 357 3.21 10.89 -11.91
CA ALA A 357 2.75 9.51 -12.01
C ALA A 357 1.24 9.49 -12.24
N VAL A 358 0.81 8.70 -13.22
CA VAL A 358 -0.60 8.60 -13.60
C VAL A 358 -1.26 7.47 -12.82
N LEU A 359 -0.60 6.33 -12.69
CA LEU A 359 -1.00 5.22 -11.85
C LEU A 359 -0.24 5.29 -10.53
N ILE A 360 -0.95 5.34 -9.40
CA ILE A 360 -0.28 5.40 -8.09
C ILE A 360 0.39 4.06 -7.76
N LYS A 361 1.50 4.11 -7.03
CA LYS A 361 2.40 2.98 -6.81
C LYS A 361 1.70 1.76 -6.18
N ASP A 362 0.79 1.98 -5.24
CA ASP A 362 0.03 0.92 -4.55
C ASP A 362 -0.88 0.15 -5.50
N LEU A 363 -1.57 0.85 -6.41
CA LEU A 363 -2.34 0.23 -7.48
C LEU A 363 -1.41 -0.51 -8.45
N SER A 364 -0.28 0.07 -8.84
CA SER A 364 0.70 -0.62 -9.70
C SER A 364 1.25 -1.91 -9.10
N GLU A 365 1.42 -1.98 -7.78
CA GLU A 365 1.81 -3.21 -7.08
C GLU A 365 0.67 -4.23 -7.07
N GLN A 366 -0.58 -3.80 -6.81
CA GLN A 366 -1.75 -4.69 -6.91
C GLN A 366 -2.00 -5.24 -8.31
N LEU A 367 -1.79 -4.44 -9.37
CA LEU A 367 -1.94 -4.91 -10.76
C LEU A 367 -1.09 -6.15 -11.02
N GLU A 368 0.18 -6.14 -10.59
CA GLU A 368 1.08 -7.28 -10.82
C GLU A 368 0.78 -8.51 -9.93
N ALA A 369 0.17 -8.31 -8.76
CA ALA A 369 -0.13 -9.40 -7.82
C ALA A 369 -1.29 -10.33 -8.25
N HIS A 370 -2.08 -9.95 -9.26
CA HIS A 370 -3.29 -10.68 -9.68
C HIS A 370 -3.14 -11.27 -11.10
N GLY A 371 -4.20 -11.88 -11.65
CA GLY A 371 -4.28 -12.29 -13.07
C GLY A 371 -4.63 -11.13 -14.01
N PRO A 372 -4.49 -11.28 -15.34
CA PRO A 372 -4.84 -10.22 -16.30
C PRO A 372 -6.35 -9.92 -16.34
N GLU A 373 -7.19 -10.94 -16.18
CA GLU A 373 -8.66 -10.84 -16.16
C GLU A 373 -9.24 -10.32 -14.83
N HIS A 374 -8.41 -10.10 -13.81
CA HIS A 374 -8.88 -9.59 -12.53
C HIS A 374 -9.26 -8.12 -12.67
N ARG A 375 -10.51 -7.78 -12.31
CA ARG A 375 -11.01 -6.40 -12.23
C ARG A 375 -10.62 -5.79 -10.88
N HIS A 376 -9.83 -4.72 -10.93
CA HIS A 376 -9.36 -3.96 -9.78
C HIS A 376 -10.26 -2.76 -9.54
N ASP A 377 -10.58 -2.49 -8.28
CA ASP A 377 -11.36 -1.34 -7.84
C ASP A 377 -10.48 -0.09 -7.95
N VAL A 378 -10.84 0.87 -8.80
CA VAL A 378 -10.03 2.06 -9.11
C VAL A 378 -10.82 3.35 -9.07
N LEU A 379 -10.18 4.40 -8.56
CA LEU A 379 -10.73 5.75 -8.47
C LEU A 379 -9.91 6.69 -9.38
N ILE A 380 -10.55 7.26 -10.41
CA ILE A 380 -9.91 8.07 -11.45
C ILE A 380 -10.15 9.56 -11.17
N GLU A 381 -9.09 10.35 -10.96
CA GLU A 381 -9.12 11.80 -10.65
C GLU A 381 -9.24 12.65 -11.92
N LEU A 382 -10.28 13.48 -12.04
CA LEU A 382 -10.52 14.35 -13.20
C LEU A 382 -9.50 15.52 -13.28
N ASP A 383 -8.93 15.79 -14.46
CA ASP A 383 -8.03 16.92 -14.70
C ASP A 383 -8.77 18.13 -15.27
N ARG A 384 -9.16 19.04 -14.39
CA ARG A 384 -9.86 20.29 -14.75
C ARG A 384 -9.02 21.24 -15.61
N ARG A 385 -7.71 21.03 -15.76
CA ARG A 385 -6.84 21.90 -16.57
C ARG A 385 -6.98 21.66 -18.08
N VAL A 386 -7.63 20.56 -18.49
CA VAL A 386 -7.75 20.15 -19.90
C VAL A 386 -8.88 20.89 -20.64
N LEU A 387 -10.02 21.10 -19.98
CA LEU A 387 -11.22 21.76 -20.56
C LEU A 387 -11.67 23.02 -19.78
N GLY A 388 -10.94 23.41 -18.72
CA GLY A 388 -11.25 24.58 -17.92
C GLY A 388 -12.40 24.36 -16.93
N ASN A 389 -13.35 25.30 -16.88
CA ASN A 389 -14.43 25.32 -15.88
C ASN A 389 -15.65 24.44 -16.20
N ASP A 390 -15.51 23.43 -17.07
CA ASP A 390 -16.56 22.45 -17.37
C ASP A 390 -16.21 21.03 -16.87
N PRO A 391 -16.49 20.69 -15.59
CA PRO A 391 -16.34 19.33 -15.07
C PRO A 391 -17.25 18.30 -15.74
N ALA A 392 -18.38 18.71 -16.32
CA ALA A 392 -19.34 17.80 -16.93
C ALA A 392 -18.81 17.27 -18.26
N GLY A 393 -18.27 18.15 -19.12
CA GLY A 393 -17.58 17.76 -20.35
C GLY A 393 -16.35 16.89 -20.09
N VAL A 394 -15.53 17.22 -19.08
CA VAL A 394 -14.37 16.40 -18.67
C VAL A 394 -14.79 14.98 -18.26
N ARG A 395 -15.82 14.86 -17.41
CA ARG A 395 -16.34 13.56 -16.98
C ARG A 395 -16.95 12.78 -18.14
N ALA A 396 -17.80 13.40 -18.97
CA ALA A 396 -18.39 12.73 -20.14
C ALA A 396 -17.32 12.15 -21.09
N LEU A 397 -16.23 12.90 -21.32
CA LEU A 397 -15.09 12.44 -22.11
C LEU A 397 -14.37 11.25 -21.46
N LEU A 398 -14.15 11.27 -20.14
CA LEU A 398 -13.55 10.14 -19.43
C LEU A 398 -14.45 8.89 -19.50
N LEU A 399 -15.74 9.04 -19.21
CA LEU A 399 -16.71 7.94 -19.21
C LEU A 399 -16.83 7.29 -20.58
N GLN A 400 -16.79 8.06 -21.66
CA GLN A 400 -16.73 7.51 -23.02
C GLN A 400 -15.51 6.57 -23.17
N HIS A 401 -14.32 7.01 -22.75
CA HIS A 401 -13.10 6.20 -22.90
C HIS A 401 -13.06 4.98 -21.98
N VAL A 402 -13.57 5.08 -20.75
CA VAL A 402 -13.71 3.94 -19.83
C VAL A 402 -14.67 2.90 -20.42
N ARG A 403 -15.84 3.33 -20.91
CA ARG A 403 -16.81 2.46 -21.60
C ARG A 403 -16.23 1.87 -22.88
N GLU A 404 -15.51 2.63 -23.71
CA GLU A 404 -14.83 2.11 -24.91
C GLU A 404 -13.73 1.08 -24.59
N ALA A 405 -13.02 1.23 -23.48
CA ALA A 405 -12.03 0.24 -23.03
C ALA A 405 -12.71 -1.06 -22.55
N ALA A 406 -13.70 -0.94 -21.65
CA ALA A 406 -14.41 -2.08 -21.09
C ALA A 406 -15.35 -2.79 -22.09
N ALA A 407 -15.94 -2.10 -23.06
CA ALA A 407 -16.77 -2.72 -24.10
C ALA A 407 -15.97 -3.67 -24.99
N ARG A 408 -14.67 -3.39 -25.23
CA ARG A 408 -13.78 -4.25 -26.03
C ARG A 408 -13.40 -5.55 -25.34
N THR A 409 -13.41 -5.59 -24.01
CA THR A 409 -13.08 -6.78 -23.20
C THR A 409 -14.33 -7.57 -22.80
N THR A 410 -15.44 -6.89 -22.50
CA THR A 410 -16.70 -7.52 -22.08
C THR A 410 -17.65 -7.88 -23.22
N GLY A 411 -17.60 -7.16 -24.35
CA GLY A 411 -18.60 -7.23 -25.41
C GLY A 411 -19.94 -6.55 -25.07
N LEU A 412 -20.04 -5.86 -23.92
CA LEU A 412 -21.27 -5.23 -23.43
C LEU A 412 -21.35 -3.74 -23.81
N SER A 413 -22.54 -3.16 -23.73
CA SER A 413 -22.79 -1.72 -23.90
C SER A 413 -24.00 -1.24 -23.09
N GLY A 414 -24.10 0.08 -22.87
CA GLY A 414 -25.18 0.67 -22.06
C GLY A 414 -25.10 0.29 -20.58
N GLU A 415 -26.25 0.27 -19.90
CA GLU A 415 -26.34 -0.04 -18.46
C GLU A 415 -25.69 -1.38 -18.10
N ALA A 416 -25.84 -2.41 -18.94
CA ALA A 416 -25.22 -3.72 -18.72
C ALA A 416 -23.68 -3.68 -18.72
N LEU A 417 -23.06 -2.71 -19.40
CA LEU A 417 -21.60 -2.49 -19.31
C LEU A 417 -21.24 -1.77 -18.01
N ASP A 418 -22.03 -0.77 -17.63
CA ASP A 418 -21.79 0.05 -16.45
C ASP A 418 -21.95 -0.77 -15.16
N GLU A 419 -22.95 -1.66 -15.10
CA GLU A 419 -23.10 -2.68 -14.05
C GLU A 419 -21.91 -3.65 -14.02
N ALA A 420 -21.47 -4.16 -15.18
CA ALA A 420 -20.39 -5.14 -15.27
C ALA A 420 -19.01 -4.59 -14.85
N ILE A 421 -18.84 -3.27 -14.81
CA ILE A 421 -17.65 -2.59 -14.28
C ILE A 421 -17.93 -1.82 -12.99
N GLU A 422 -19.11 -1.96 -12.36
CA GLU A 422 -19.52 -1.22 -11.16
C GLU A 422 -19.17 0.29 -11.26
N LEU A 423 -19.59 0.92 -12.37
CA LEU A 423 -19.29 2.32 -12.69
C LEU A 423 -20.05 3.29 -11.77
N GLU A 424 -19.31 4.18 -11.10
CA GLU A 424 -19.85 5.23 -10.24
C GLU A 424 -19.34 6.60 -10.72
N ASP A 425 -20.23 7.36 -11.36
CA ASP A 425 -19.93 8.63 -12.03
C ASP A 425 -20.61 9.87 -11.39
N SER A 426 -21.37 9.70 -10.31
CA SER A 426 -21.97 10.81 -9.55
C SER A 426 -20.93 11.63 -8.77
N LEU A 427 -19.73 11.06 -8.55
CA LEU A 427 -18.63 11.69 -7.84
C LEU A 427 -18.17 12.99 -8.55
N GLN A 428 -18.05 14.07 -7.78
CA GLN A 428 -17.83 15.41 -8.36
C GLN A 428 -16.44 15.63 -9.00
N ARG A 429 -15.40 14.95 -8.49
CA ARG A 429 -14.00 15.11 -8.91
C ARG A 429 -13.35 13.81 -9.37
N PHE A 430 -14.10 12.71 -9.31
CA PHE A 430 -13.61 11.36 -9.55
C PHE A 430 -14.61 10.56 -10.38
N VAL A 431 -14.21 9.39 -10.84
CA VAL A 431 -15.07 8.29 -11.30
C VAL A 431 -14.52 7.03 -10.63
N SER A 432 -15.37 6.20 -10.02
CA SER A 432 -14.95 4.85 -9.58
C SER A 432 -15.42 3.80 -10.59
N ALA A 433 -14.61 2.76 -10.78
CA ALA A 433 -14.92 1.64 -11.65
C ALA A 433 -14.05 0.42 -11.29
N ARG A 434 -14.47 -0.77 -11.71
CA ARG A 434 -13.75 -2.03 -11.59
C ARG A 434 -13.19 -2.45 -12.94
N LEU A 435 -11.91 -2.16 -13.15
CA LEU A 435 -11.26 -2.27 -14.46
C LEU A 435 -10.20 -3.36 -14.49
N THR A 436 -10.05 -4.06 -15.62
CA THR A 436 -8.95 -5.03 -15.79
C THR A 436 -7.61 -4.31 -15.90
N ARG A 437 -6.50 -5.03 -15.68
CA ARG A 437 -5.15 -4.46 -15.84
C ARG A 437 -4.93 -3.82 -17.20
N PHE A 438 -5.41 -4.47 -18.27
CA PHE A 438 -5.30 -3.96 -19.63
C PHE A 438 -6.09 -2.65 -19.82
N GLU A 439 -7.32 -2.58 -19.31
CA GLU A 439 -8.13 -1.36 -19.34
C GLU A 439 -7.41 -0.21 -18.61
N ILE A 440 -6.92 -0.47 -17.39
CA ILE A 440 -6.21 0.53 -16.55
C ILE A 440 -4.92 1.02 -17.23
N GLU A 441 -4.07 0.12 -17.72
CA GLU A 441 -2.83 0.49 -18.41
C GLU A 441 -3.13 1.27 -19.71
N SER A 442 -4.21 0.92 -20.45
CA SER A 442 -4.58 1.61 -21.70
C SER A 442 -5.01 3.07 -21.52
N LEU A 443 -5.50 3.45 -20.33
CA LEU A 443 -5.84 4.83 -19.99
C LEU A 443 -4.57 5.69 -19.78
N GLN A 444 -3.45 5.08 -19.38
CA GLN A 444 -2.21 5.76 -18.99
C GLN A 444 -1.57 6.55 -20.15
N ASP A 445 -1.64 6.02 -21.38
CA ASP A 445 -0.91 6.56 -22.54
C ASP A 445 -1.43 7.94 -23.02
N ARG A 446 -2.72 8.22 -22.80
CA ARG A 446 -3.36 9.47 -23.25
C ARG A 446 -4.11 10.22 -22.15
N TYR A 447 -3.76 10.03 -20.87
CA TYR A 447 -4.45 10.60 -19.69
C TYR A 447 -4.93 12.06 -19.84
N ARG A 448 -4.07 12.96 -20.35
CA ARG A 448 -4.42 14.37 -20.60
C ARG A 448 -5.49 14.56 -21.69
N ALA A 449 -5.46 13.76 -22.75
CA ALA A 449 -6.50 13.77 -23.79
C ALA A 449 -7.79 13.09 -23.31
N PHE A 450 -7.71 12.27 -22.26
CA PHE A 450 -8.84 11.62 -21.59
C PHE A 450 -9.41 12.43 -20.41
N GLY A 451 -8.88 13.64 -20.16
CA GLY A 451 -9.41 14.54 -19.14
C GLY A 451 -9.18 14.10 -17.70
N PHE A 452 -8.22 13.20 -17.42
CA PHE A 452 -7.92 12.74 -16.06
C PHE A 452 -6.45 12.90 -15.70
N ARG A 453 -6.17 13.04 -14.40
CA ARG A 453 -4.84 13.33 -13.86
C ARG A 453 -4.14 12.08 -13.32
N ARG A 454 -4.88 11.26 -12.57
CA ARG A 454 -4.38 10.10 -11.80
C ARG A 454 -5.42 8.99 -11.70
N VAL A 455 -4.95 7.77 -11.49
CA VAL A 455 -5.73 6.58 -11.13
C VAL A 455 -5.19 6.04 -9.81
N TRP A 456 -6.07 6.00 -8.83
CA TRP A 456 -5.82 5.55 -7.46
C TRP A 456 -6.47 4.17 -7.28
N ARG A 457 -5.99 3.38 -6.30
CA ARG A 457 -6.73 2.21 -5.83
C ARG A 457 -7.97 2.67 -5.06
N ASP A 458 -9.15 2.13 -5.37
CA ASP A 458 -10.32 2.30 -4.52
C ASP A 458 -10.20 1.36 -3.30
N ALA A 459 -9.74 1.92 -2.19
CA ALA A 459 -9.17 1.14 -1.09
C ALA A 459 -10.25 0.63 -0.11
N GLY A 460 -11.01 -0.38 -0.54
CA GLY A 460 -12.03 -1.07 0.25
C GLY A 460 -11.58 -1.40 1.69
N LYS A 461 -12.41 -1.03 2.68
CA LYS A 461 -12.12 -1.21 4.11
C LYS A 461 -12.85 -2.45 4.64
N ARG A 462 -12.22 -3.15 5.60
CA ARG A 462 -12.84 -4.20 6.40
C ARG A 462 -12.49 -4.03 7.88
N ALA A 463 -13.38 -4.55 8.72
CA ALA A 463 -13.35 -4.50 10.17
C ALA A 463 -12.66 -5.72 10.80
N LEU A 464 -12.17 -5.60 12.04
CA LEU A 464 -11.53 -6.67 12.83
C LEU A 464 -12.00 -6.54 14.29
N ILE A 465 -12.99 -7.33 14.68
CA ILE A 465 -14.06 -6.78 15.54
C ILE A 465 -13.88 -7.00 17.07
N HIS A 466 -12.77 -7.61 17.54
CA HIS A 466 -12.64 -7.97 18.97
C HIS A 466 -11.23 -7.96 19.60
N GLU A 467 -10.17 -7.55 18.88
CA GLU A 467 -8.78 -7.77 19.36
C GLU A 467 -8.20 -6.70 20.31
N SER A 468 -8.88 -5.55 20.51
CA SER A 468 -8.27 -4.40 21.22
C SER A 468 -7.98 -4.64 22.70
N GLY A 469 -8.73 -5.51 23.39
CA GLY A 469 -8.46 -5.88 24.79
C GLY A 469 -7.16 -6.65 25.00
N ASN A 470 -6.71 -7.40 23.98
CA ASN A 470 -5.48 -8.19 24.04
C ASN A 470 -4.23 -7.29 24.05
N VAL A 471 -4.25 -6.20 23.28
CA VAL A 471 -3.14 -5.22 23.21
C VAL A 471 -2.80 -4.60 24.57
N LEU A 472 -3.79 -4.49 25.46
CA LEU A 472 -3.64 -3.93 26.81
C LEU A 472 -3.48 -5.00 27.90
N HIS A 473 -3.50 -6.28 27.49
CA HIS A 473 -3.62 -7.47 28.34
C HIS A 473 -4.82 -7.44 29.33
N ALA A 474 -5.89 -6.74 28.97
CA ALA A 474 -7.08 -6.62 29.82
C ALA A 474 -7.74 -7.99 30.07
N ASP A 475 -7.80 -8.83 29.04
CA ASP A 475 -8.41 -10.17 29.08
C ASP A 475 -7.66 -11.12 30.03
N ALA A 476 -6.33 -11.05 30.01
CA ALA A 476 -5.48 -11.76 30.97
C ALA A 476 -5.69 -11.24 32.40
N ALA A 477 -5.79 -9.93 32.60
CA ALA A 477 -5.99 -9.32 33.92
C ALA A 477 -7.39 -9.60 34.52
N ARG A 478 -8.45 -9.57 33.69
CA ARG A 478 -9.82 -9.97 34.08
C ARG A 478 -9.85 -11.43 34.54
N THR A 479 -9.02 -12.30 33.95
CA THR A 479 -8.95 -13.73 34.26
C THR A 479 -8.08 -14.01 35.50
N ALA A 480 -6.85 -13.47 35.54
CA ALA A 480 -5.87 -13.77 36.59
C ALA A 480 -6.12 -13.02 37.89
N TYR A 481 -6.50 -11.74 37.83
CA TYR A 481 -6.65 -10.85 38.98
C TYR A 481 -8.11 -10.47 39.29
N ARG A 482 -9.08 -10.97 38.51
CA ARG A 482 -10.49 -10.54 38.55
C ARG A 482 -10.69 -9.03 38.36
N ALA A 483 -9.73 -8.36 37.70
CA ALA A 483 -9.70 -6.92 37.47
C ALA A 483 -10.79 -6.45 36.47
N ARG A 484 -12.06 -6.53 36.88
CA ARG A 484 -13.24 -6.31 36.02
C ARG A 484 -14.03 -5.05 36.37
N GLY A 485 -13.63 -4.28 37.39
CA GLY A 485 -14.27 -3.00 37.73
C GLY A 485 -15.35 -3.05 38.81
N GLN A 486 -15.54 -4.17 39.53
CA GLN A 486 -16.58 -4.27 40.55
C GLN A 486 -16.45 -3.14 41.58
N GLN A 487 -17.57 -2.54 42.01
CA GLN A 487 -17.58 -1.41 42.97
C GLN A 487 -16.64 -0.24 42.59
N ILE A 488 -16.37 -0.02 41.30
CA ILE A 488 -15.72 1.18 40.80
C ILE A 488 -16.75 1.95 39.98
N GLY A 489 -16.95 3.23 40.31
CA GLY A 489 -17.77 4.16 39.53
C GLY A 489 -16.91 4.94 38.54
N TRP A 490 -17.36 5.07 37.29
CA TRP A 490 -16.69 5.84 36.25
C TRP A 490 -17.67 6.76 35.53
N ALA A 491 -17.32 8.03 35.38
CA ALA A 491 -18.12 9.02 34.66
C ALA A 491 -17.75 9.07 33.18
N VAL A 492 -18.77 9.16 32.32
CA VAL A 492 -18.64 9.33 30.86
C VAL A 492 -19.24 10.69 30.50
N LEU A 493 -18.38 11.67 30.17
CA LEU A 493 -18.78 13.01 29.77
C LEU A 493 -18.79 13.08 28.25
N ASP A 494 -19.98 12.89 27.66
CA ASP A 494 -20.12 12.66 26.21
C ASP A 494 -21.55 13.01 25.69
N THR A 495 -22.07 12.34 24.65
CA THR A 495 -23.42 12.53 24.09
C THR A 495 -24.54 11.88 24.91
N GLY A 496 -24.21 11.13 25.97
CA GLY A 496 -25.12 10.33 26.80
C GLY A 496 -24.81 8.83 26.69
N ILE A 497 -25.64 7.98 27.28
CA ILE A 497 -25.56 6.51 27.13
C ILE A 497 -26.97 5.94 26.87
N THR A 498 -27.10 5.07 25.88
CA THR A 498 -28.31 4.24 25.68
C THR A 498 -28.35 3.12 26.72
N ALA A 499 -28.82 3.43 27.94
CA ALA A 499 -28.82 2.53 29.09
C ALA A 499 -29.81 1.34 29.01
N SER A 500 -30.54 1.17 27.90
CA SER A 500 -31.23 -0.08 27.53
C SER A 500 -30.40 -1.02 26.64
N HIS A 501 -29.20 -0.63 26.19
CA HIS A 501 -28.37 -1.47 25.33
C HIS A 501 -27.96 -2.77 26.05
N PRO A 502 -27.96 -3.95 25.38
CA PRO A 502 -27.57 -5.22 25.99
C PRO A 502 -26.16 -5.25 26.61
N HIS A 503 -25.26 -4.35 26.20
CA HIS A 503 -23.95 -4.16 26.85
C HIS A 503 -24.05 -3.75 28.33
N PHE A 504 -25.12 -3.04 28.69
CA PHE A 504 -25.27 -2.36 29.98
C PHE A 504 -26.44 -2.88 30.80
N PHE A 505 -27.46 -3.45 30.13
CA PHE A 505 -28.68 -3.92 30.78
C PHE A 505 -29.15 -5.25 30.20
N VAL A 506 -29.22 -6.27 31.07
CA VAL A 506 -29.87 -7.56 30.81
C VAL A 506 -30.73 -7.87 32.04
N LYS A 507 -32.05 -7.95 31.87
CA LYS A 507 -33.01 -8.01 32.98
C LYS A 507 -32.74 -9.20 33.90
N GLY A 508 -32.36 -8.92 35.15
CA GLY A 508 -32.07 -9.92 36.17
C GLY A 508 -30.62 -10.42 36.20
N GLU A 509 -29.79 -10.02 35.24
CA GLU A 509 -28.38 -10.45 35.13
C GLU A 509 -27.40 -9.28 35.24
N ARG A 510 -27.73 -8.12 34.65
CA ARG A 510 -26.84 -6.97 34.50
C ARG A 510 -27.61 -5.65 34.51
N ASP A 511 -27.16 -4.72 35.33
CA ASP A 511 -27.48 -3.30 35.23
C ASP A 511 -26.29 -2.50 35.73
N ASN A 512 -25.53 -1.87 34.83
CA ASN A 512 -24.29 -1.17 35.19
C ASN A 512 -24.29 0.34 34.90
N VAL A 513 -25.34 0.91 34.30
CA VAL A 513 -25.51 2.37 34.23
C VAL A 513 -26.35 2.81 35.41
N VAL A 514 -25.73 3.49 36.39
CA VAL A 514 -26.37 3.82 37.68
C VAL A 514 -27.33 5.01 37.54
N ALA A 515 -26.85 6.08 36.91
CA ALA A 515 -27.58 7.31 36.73
C ALA A 515 -27.02 8.11 35.55
N GLN A 516 -27.82 9.01 35.00
CA GLN A 516 -27.40 9.93 33.94
C GLN A 516 -27.86 11.37 34.20
N TRP A 517 -27.18 12.36 33.60
CA TRP A 517 -27.48 13.78 33.74
C TRP A 517 -27.41 14.49 32.38
N ASP A 518 -28.49 15.14 31.96
CA ASP A 518 -28.45 16.07 30.82
C ASP A 518 -27.90 17.43 31.25
N CYS A 519 -26.62 17.68 30.93
CA CYS A 519 -25.92 18.91 31.27
C CYS A 519 -26.09 20.00 30.20
N THR A 520 -26.66 19.69 29.03
CA THR A 520 -26.91 20.66 27.94
C THR A 520 -28.01 21.66 28.30
N ARG A 521 -28.97 21.25 29.15
CA ARG A 521 -30.12 22.07 29.54
C ARG A 521 -29.73 23.18 30.53
N ARG A 522 -30.53 24.26 30.54
CA ARG A 522 -30.37 25.38 31.48
C ARG A 522 -30.75 24.95 32.91
N GLY A 523 -29.95 25.38 33.88
CA GLY A 523 -30.15 25.08 35.31
C GLY A 523 -29.22 23.97 35.83
N ALA A 524 -29.45 23.57 37.07
CA ALA A 524 -28.77 22.43 37.69
C ALA A 524 -29.22 21.12 37.01
N PRO A 525 -28.29 20.20 36.70
CA PRO A 525 -28.64 18.97 36.01
C PRO A 525 -29.36 18.03 36.98
N LYS A 526 -30.45 17.41 36.54
CA LYS A 526 -31.21 16.45 37.35
C LYS A 526 -30.71 15.02 37.10
N PRO A 527 -30.62 14.18 38.15
CA PRO A 527 -30.35 12.75 37.95
C PRO A 527 -31.53 12.11 37.23
N LEU A 528 -31.22 11.32 36.21
CA LEU A 528 -32.11 10.41 35.52
C LEU A 528 -31.69 8.99 35.90
N THR A 529 -32.68 8.15 36.18
CA THR A 529 -32.53 6.77 36.64
C THR A 529 -33.41 5.85 35.81
N ARG A 530 -33.30 4.53 35.99
CA ARG A 530 -34.16 3.58 35.27
C ARG A 530 -35.67 3.77 35.53
N ALA A 531 -36.05 4.45 36.62
CA ALA A 531 -37.44 4.84 36.88
C ALA A 531 -37.98 5.93 35.94
N ASP A 532 -37.11 6.75 35.35
CA ASP A 532 -37.45 7.83 34.42
C ASP A 532 -37.70 7.35 32.97
N GLY A 533 -37.66 6.03 32.75
CA GLY A 533 -38.02 5.39 31.48
C GLY A 533 -37.16 5.85 30.30
N VAL A 534 -37.80 6.25 29.20
CA VAL A 534 -37.14 6.62 27.93
C VAL A 534 -36.10 7.72 28.10
N ALA A 535 -36.34 8.70 28.99
CA ALA A 535 -35.43 9.80 29.26
C ALA A 535 -34.06 9.32 29.78
N PHE A 536 -34.03 8.17 30.47
CA PHE A 536 -32.81 7.51 30.91
C PHE A 536 -32.32 6.44 29.93
N THR A 537 -33.21 5.61 29.39
CA THR A 537 -32.79 4.45 28.58
C THR A 537 -32.29 4.80 27.20
N ARG A 538 -32.74 5.93 26.62
CA ARG A 538 -32.31 6.45 25.30
C ARG A 538 -31.92 7.94 25.41
N LEU A 539 -31.06 8.28 26.37
CA LEU A 539 -30.54 9.64 26.52
C LEU A 539 -29.58 10.03 25.38
N ASP A 540 -28.87 9.05 24.81
CA ASP A 540 -27.95 9.26 23.69
C ASP A 540 -28.69 9.16 22.35
N GLN A 541 -28.60 10.22 21.53
CA GLN A 541 -29.19 10.29 20.19
C GLN A 541 -28.13 10.46 19.08
N HIS A 542 -26.85 10.47 19.45
CA HIS A 542 -25.71 10.56 18.52
C HIS A 542 -24.88 9.26 18.54
N GLY A 543 -24.81 8.58 19.68
CA GLY A 543 -24.17 7.27 19.83
C GLY A 543 -22.70 7.27 20.20
N HIS A 544 -22.04 8.42 20.24
CA HIS A 544 -20.61 8.49 20.59
C HIS A 544 -20.40 8.04 22.05
N GLY A 545 -21.14 8.60 22.99
CA GLY A 545 -21.07 8.24 24.41
C GLY A 545 -21.47 6.79 24.70
N THR A 546 -22.45 6.24 23.97
CA THR A 546 -22.78 4.81 24.00
C THR A 546 -21.61 3.92 23.56
N HIS A 547 -20.90 4.31 22.49
CA HIS A 547 -19.69 3.63 22.03
C HIS A 547 -18.57 3.68 23.09
N ILE A 548 -18.32 4.86 23.65
CA ILE A 548 -17.32 5.10 24.71
C ILE A 548 -17.63 4.21 25.94
N ALA A 549 -18.86 4.26 26.42
CA ALA A 549 -19.33 3.45 27.56
C ALA A 549 -19.14 1.95 27.33
N GLY A 550 -19.36 1.48 26.10
CA GLY A 550 -19.21 0.07 25.74
C GLY A 550 -17.76 -0.41 25.80
N ILE A 551 -16.79 0.44 25.46
CA ILE A 551 -15.34 0.14 25.56
C ILE A 551 -14.92 0.02 27.04
N ILE A 552 -15.43 0.90 27.90
CA ILE A 552 -15.11 0.88 29.34
C ILE A 552 -15.71 -0.38 30.00
N ALA A 553 -17.03 -0.56 29.90
CA ALA A 553 -17.77 -1.49 30.76
C ALA A 553 -18.87 -2.31 30.06
N GLY A 554 -18.95 -2.30 28.73
CA GLY A 554 -19.94 -3.11 28.02
C GLY A 554 -19.66 -4.60 28.13
N GLN A 555 -20.68 -5.44 28.20
CA GLN A 555 -20.54 -6.88 27.96
C GLN A 555 -21.82 -7.42 27.32
N CYS A 556 -21.70 -8.11 26.18
CA CYS A 556 -22.84 -8.77 25.55
C CYS A 556 -22.43 -10.04 24.80
N ARG A 557 -23.44 -10.79 24.32
CA ARG A 557 -23.28 -11.78 23.26
C ARG A 557 -23.87 -11.20 21.99
N ALA A 558 -23.05 -11.07 20.94
CA ALA A 558 -23.47 -10.52 19.67
C ALA A 558 -22.89 -11.31 18.50
N SER A 559 -23.65 -11.42 17.42
CA SER A 559 -23.23 -12.11 16.19
C SER A 559 -22.70 -11.07 15.22
N VAL A 560 -21.40 -11.14 14.95
CA VAL A 560 -20.73 -10.18 14.07
C VAL A 560 -20.94 -10.58 12.61
N PRO A 561 -21.38 -9.71 11.69
CA PRO A 561 -21.41 -10.03 10.26
C PRO A 561 -20.01 -10.38 9.71
N ASP A 562 -19.93 -11.41 8.87
CA ASP A 562 -18.73 -11.70 8.09
C ASP A 562 -18.52 -10.65 6.98
N ALA A 563 -17.41 -10.74 6.27
CA ALA A 563 -17.07 -9.80 5.19
C ALA A 563 -18.02 -9.85 3.97
N ARG A 564 -19.07 -10.68 3.99
CA ARG A 564 -20.14 -10.78 3.00
C ARG A 564 -21.52 -10.42 3.59
N GLY A 565 -21.56 -9.90 4.82
CA GLY A 565 -22.80 -9.51 5.50
C GLY A 565 -23.59 -10.67 6.12
N ALA A 566 -23.06 -11.91 6.10
CA ALA A 566 -23.74 -13.04 6.74
C ALA A 566 -23.46 -13.04 8.25
N PRO A 567 -24.45 -13.24 9.13
CA PRO A 567 -24.23 -13.29 10.58
C PRO A 567 -23.26 -14.43 10.93
N SER A 568 -22.09 -14.08 11.48
CA SER A 568 -21.07 -15.04 11.86
C SER A 568 -21.31 -15.59 13.28
N ARG A 569 -20.34 -16.37 13.77
CA ARG A 569 -20.33 -16.94 15.12
C ARG A 569 -20.60 -15.87 16.18
N THR A 570 -21.54 -16.14 17.08
CA THR A 570 -21.78 -15.31 18.27
C THR A 570 -20.51 -15.23 19.12
N LEU A 571 -20.04 -14.01 19.36
CA LEU A 571 -18.89 -13.71 20.20
C LEU A 571 -19.37 -13.18 21.56
N GLU A 572 -18.63 -13.49 22.62
CA GLU A 572 -18.76 -12.77 23.88
C GLU A 572 -17.91 -11.51 23.81
N PHE A 573 -18.56 -10.35 23.68
CA PHE A 573 -17.88 -9.05 23.74
C PHE A 573 -17.76 -8.61 25.19
N ALA A 574 -16.60 -8.08 25.57
CA ALA A 574 -16.38 -7.41 26.84
C ALA A 574 -15.48 -6.18 26.66
N GLY A 575 -15.89 -5.05 27.23
CA GLY A 575 -15.03 -3.90 27.47
C GLY A 575 -13.96 -4.22 28.52
N MET A 576 -13.08 -3.24 28.79
CA MET A 576 -11.88 -3.50 29.60
C MET A 576 -12.22 -3.88 31.05
N ALA A 577 -13.23 -3.25 31.64
CA ALA A 577 -13.72 -3.50 32.99
C ALA A 577 -15.27 -3.61 33.01
N PRO A 578 -15.83 -4.77 32.60
CA PRO A 578 -17.26 -4.95 32.32
C PRO A 578 -18.19 -4.90 33.53
N ASP A 579 -17.67 -4.87 34.76
CA ASP A 579 -18.44 -4.82 36.01
C ASP A 579 -18.37 -3.41 36.66
N THR A 580 -17.77 -2.43 35.96
CA THR A 580 -17.72 -1.01 36.37
C THR A 580 -19.10 -0.38 36.33
N GLN A 581 -19.41 0.45 37.33
CA GLN A 581 -20.62 1.27 37.39
C GLN A 581 -20.42 2.56 36.59
N LEU A 582 -21.26 2.80 35.59
CA LEU A 582 -21.21 3.95 34.70
C LEU A 582 -22.15 5.07 35.18
N TYR A 583 -21.65 6.30 35.15
CA TYR A 583 -22.37 7.53 35.42
C TYR A 583 -22.34 8.41 34.16
N GLY A 584 -23.46 8.54 33.45
CA GLY A 584 -23.51 9.24 32.16
C GLY A 584 -23.75 10.74 32.33
N PHE A 585 -22.93 11.59 31.70
CA PHE A 585 -23.14 13.04 31.67
C PHE A 585 -23.20 13.50 30.22
N LYS A 586 -24.41 13.83 29.75
CA LYS A 586 -24.61 14.39 28.41
C LYS A 586 -24.13 15.84 28.40
N VAL A 587 -22.91 16.06 27.91
CA VAL A 587 -22.25 17.36 27.74
C VAL A 587 -22.06 17.73 26.26
N LEU A 588 -22.40 16.80 25.35
CA LEU A 588 -22.51 17.01 23.91
C LEU A 588 -23.98 16.93 23.49
N ASP A 589 -24.42 17.83 22.61
CA ASP A 589 -25.76 17.78 22.04
C ASP A 589 -25.95 16.64 21.02
N ASP A 590 -27.15 16.51 20.46
CA ASP A 590 -27.51 15.41 19.56
C ASP A 590 -26.85 15.53 18.18
N ALA A 591 -26.17 16.65 17.89
CA ALA A 591 -25.29 16.85 16.75
C ALA A 591 -23.79 16.81 17.13
N GLY A 592 -23.47 16.36 18.35
CA GLY A 592 -22.10 16.14 18.81
C GLY A 592 -21.39 17.41 19.30
N ASN A 593 -22.07 18.55 19.37
CA ASN A 593 -21.43 19.82 19.74
C ASN A 593 -21.36 19.97 21.26
N GLY A 594 -20.18 20.33 21.76
CA GLY A 594 -19.91 20.57 23.18
C GLY A 594 -19.81 22.04 23.56
N ARG A 595 -19.83 22.30 24.87
CA ARG A 595 -19.47 23.60 25.46
C ARG A 595 -18.78 23.39 26.80
N ASP A 596 -17.72 24.16 27.07
CA ASP A 596 -17.00 24.14 28.35
C ASP A 596 -17.93 24.33 29.54
N SER A 597 -18.96 25.18 29.41
CA SER A 597 -19.96 25.42 30.47
C SER A 597 -20.84 24.20 30.78
N TRP A 598 -21.02 23.27 29.83
CA TRP A 598 -21.70 21.99 30.05
C TRP A 598 -20.74 20.97 30.68
N MET A 599 -19.47 20.95 30.26
CA MET A 599 -18.43 20.10 30.81
C MET A 599 -18.10 20.47 32.26
N ILE A 600 -17.89 21.74 32.56
CA ILE A 600 -17.67 22.28 33.92
C ILE A 600 -18.86 21.93 34.84
N LYS A 601 -20.10 22.07 34.34
CA LYS A 601 -21.30 21.65 35.09
C LYS A 601 -21.28 20.16 35.42
N ALA A 602 -20.86 19.29 34.50
CA ALA A 602 -20.73 17.86 34.76
C ALA A 602 -19.60 17.56 35.77
N ILE A 603 -18.42 18.20 35.63
CA ILE A 603 -17.29 18.09 36.57
C ILE A 603 -17.71 18.48 37.99
N GLN A 604 -18.41 19.60 38.14
CA GLN A 604 -18.95 20.07 39.42
C GLN A 604 -20.03 19.12 39.97
N GLN A 605 -20.84 18.51 39.11
CA GLN A 605 -21.81 17.50 39.52
C GLN A 605 -21.13 16.19 39.99
N VAL A 606 -20.03 15.77 39.36
CA VAL A 606 -19.21 14.62 39.80
C VAL A 606 -18.59 14.90 41.18
N ALA A 607 -17.97 16.07 41.37
CA ALA A 607 -17.45 16.50 42.67
C ALA A 607 -18.54 16.49 43.75
N ALA A 608 -19.70 17.10 43.46
CA ALA A 608 -20.83 17.15 44.39
C ALA A 608 -21.45 15.77 44.72
N ILE A 609 -21.33 14.76 43.85
CA ILE A 609 -21.76 13.39 44.14
C ILE A 609 -20.82 12.76 45.17
N ASN A 610 -19.51 12.85 44.96
CA ASN A 610 -18.51 12.31 45.90
C ASN A 610 -18.54 13.04 47.25
N GLU A 611 -18.62 14.38 47.24
CA GLU A 611 -18.73 15.18 48.47
C GLU A 611 -19.97 14.84 49.31
N ARG A 612 -21.11 14.55 48.66
CA ARG A 612 -22.35 14.12 49.35
C ARG A 612 -22.30 12.70 49.88
N ALA A 613 -21.57 11.81 49.23
CA ALA A 613 -21.36 10.45 49.70
C ALA A 613 -20.39 10.39 50.89
N GLY A 614 -19.49 11.37 51.02
CA GLY A 614 -18.40 11.36 52.01
C GLY A 614 -17.22 10.45 51.61
N GLU A 615 -17.30 9.80 50.45
CA GLU A 615 -16.28 8.92 49.87
C GLU A 615 -16.29 9.01 48.34
N LEU A 616 -15.26 8.47 47.69
CA LEU A 616 -15.18 8.42 46.23
C LEU A 616 -16.10 7.32 45.68
N VAL A 617 -17.28 7.71 45.21
CA VAL A 617 -18.19 6.83 44.48
C VAL A 617 -17.83 6.83 42.98
N ILE A 618 -17.58 8.01 42.42
CA ILE A 618 -17.02 8.18 41.08
C ILE A 618 -15.50 8.31 41.22
N HIS A 619 -14.78 7.30 40.75
CA HIS A 619 -13.34 7.12 40.91
C HIS A 619 -12.54 7.69 39.72
N GLY A 620 -13.18 7.81 38.57
CA GLY A 620 -12.56 8.36 37.37
C GLY A 620 -13.56 8.96 36.38
N VAL A 621 -13.06 9.75 35.45
CA VAL A 621 -13.81 10.47 34.42
C VAL A 621 -13.13 10.28 33.06
N ASN A 622 -13.92 9.90 32.06
CA ASN A 622 -13.50 9.84 30.67
C ASN A 622 -14.02 11.07 29.90
N LEU A 623 -13.12 11.80 29.24
CA LEU A 623 -13.43 12.88 28.30
C LEU A 623 -12.90 12.52 26.91
N SER A 624 -13.76 11.99 26.05
CA SER A 624 -13.43 11.64 24.65
C SER A 624 -13.66 12.81 23.69
N LEU A 625 -13.29 14.02 24.14
CA LEU A 625 -13.59 15.30 23.52
C LEU A 625 -12.44 16.31 23.74
N GLY A 626 -12.37 17.33 22.89
CA GLY A 626 -11.38 18.40 22.92
C GLY A 626 -11.74 19.50 21.92
N GLY A 627 -11.03 20.62 21.94
CA GLY A 627 -11.34 21.76 21.10
C GLY A 627 -10.17 22.71 20.86
N CYS A 628 -10.30 23.53 19.81
CA CYS A 628 -9.37 24.60 19.51
C CYS A 628 -9.34 25.59 20.69
N PHE A 629 -8.17 25.82 21.28
CA PHE A 629 -7.95 26.85 22.29
C PHE A 629 -7.05 27.95 21.73
N ASP A 630 -7.23 29.17 22.21
CA ASP A 630 -6.35 30.29 21.90
C ASP A 630 -5.23 30.38 22.96
N PRO A 631 -3.96 30.05 22.62
CA PRO A 631 -2.84 30.16 23.55
C PRO A 631 -2.45 31.61 23.87
N GLU A 632 -2.90 32.61 23.10
CA GLU A 632 -2.70 34.03 23.45
C GLU A 632 -3.63 34.45 24.60
N SER A 633 -4.83 33.86 24.68
CA SER A 633 -5.81 34.12 25.75
C SER A 633 -5.53 33.36 27.05
N TYR A 634 -5.03 32.12 26.99
CA TYR A 634 -4.74 31.29 28.16
C TYR A 634 -3.46 30.47 27.98
N GLY A 635 -2.62 30.43 29.03
CA GLY A 635 -1.51 29.47 29.09
C GLY A 635 -2.01 28.02 29.04
N CYS A 636 -1.24 27.14 28.40
CA CYS A 636 -1.60 25.74 28.17
C CYS A 636 -1.93 25.02 29.49
N GLY A 637 -3.10 24.37 29.56
CA GLY A 637 -3.55 23.68 30.78
C GLY A 637 -4.05 24.62 31.90
N PHE A 638 -4.37 25.88 31.59
CA PHE A 638 -4.94 26.87 32.53
C PHE A 638 -6.28 27.46 32.09
N THR A 639 -6.94 26.89 31.08
CA THR A 639 -8.34 27.22 30.74
C THR A 639 -9.27 26.95 31.94
N PRO A 640 -10.46 27.58 32.01
CA PRO A 640 -11.45 27.28 33.05
C PRO A 640 -11.77 25.78 33.15
N LEU A 641 -11.88 25.09 32.01
CA LEU A 641 -12.09 23.65 31.95
C LEU A 641 -10.92 22.87 32.57
N CYS A 642 -9.68 23.16 32.16
CA CYS A 642 -8.48 22.54 32.72
C CYS A 642 -8.33 22.77 34.23
N ASN A 643 -8.69 23.96 34.72
CA ASN A 643 -8.64 24.26 36.16
C ASN A 643 -9.64 23.45 36.97
N GLU A 644 -10.88 23.27 36.49
CA GLU A 644 -11.89 22.46 37.16
C GLU A 644 -11.55 20.95 37.08
N LEU A 645 -11.00 20.48 35.96
CA LEU A 645 -10.44 19.12 35.85
C LEU A 645 -9.27 18.90 36.82
N ARG A 646 -8.38 19.88 36.99
CA ARG A 646 -7.31 19.85 38.00
C ARG A 646 -7.86 19.79 39.42
N ARG A 647 -8.93 20.53 39.75
CA ARG A 647 -9.60 20.40 41.07
C ARG A 647 -10.10 18.98 41.29
N LEU A 648 -10.77 18.41 40.30
CA LEU A 648 -11.32 17.05 40.39
C LEU A 648 -10.20 16.00 40.55
N TRP A 649 -9.07 16.16 39.84
CA TRP A 649 -7.86 15.35 40.05
C TRP A 649 -7.35 15.45 41.50
N ARG A 650 -7.29 16.67 42.05
CA ARG A 650 -6.85 16.91 43.44
C ARG A 650 -7.86 16.43 44.50
N GLN A 651 -9.11 16.13 44.14
CA GLN A 651 -10.07 15.40 44.97
C GLN A 651 -9.86 13.87 44.94
N GLY A 652 -8.88 13.37 44.19
CA GLY A 652 -8.53 11.95 44.12
C GLY A 652 -9.15 11.17 42.95
N VAL A 653 -9.88 11.85 42.07
CA VAL A 653 -10.56 11.26 40.91
C VAL A 653 -9.61 11.23 39.70
N LEU A 654 -9.52 10.08 39.02
CA LEU A 654 -8.74 9.97 37.79
C LEU A 654 -9.39 10.73 36.62
N VAL A 655 -8.61 11.49 35.87
CA VAL A 655 -9.07 12.19 34.66
C VAL A 655 -8.34 11.62 33.45
N VAL A 656 -9.10 11.07 32.50
CA VAL A 656 -8.60 10.48 31.25
C VAL A 656 -9.17 11.26 30.07
N ILE A 657 -8.30 11.74 29.18
CA ILE A 657 -8.64 12.67 28.09
C ILE A 657 -8.10 12.12 26.76
N ALA A 658 -8.88 12.21 25.69
CA ALA A 658 -8.40 11.93 24.33
C ALA A 658 -7.37 12.98 23.89
N ALA A 659 -6.31 12.58 23.18
CA ALA A 659 -5.26 13.52 22.76
C ALA A 659 -5.71 14.54 21.69
N GLY A 660 -6.80 14.25 20.96
CA GLY A 660 -7.22 15.00 19.77
C GLY A 660 -7.02 14.21 18.47
N ASN A 661 -7.60 14.67 17.37
CA ASN A 661 -7.51 14.02 16.05
C ASN A 661 -6.86 14.94 14.99
N GLU A 662 -6.10 15.94 15.44
CA GLU A 662 -5.52 17.02 14.64
C GLU A 662 -4.09 16.70 14.16
N GLY A 663 -3.57 15.50 14.45
CA GLY A 663 -2.21 15.08 14.09
C GLY A 663 -1.94 14.99 12.58
N LEU A 664 -3.00 14.95 11.76
CA LEU A 664 -2.95 15.17 10.32
C LEU A 664 -3.99 16.24 9.95
N ALA A 665 -3.54 17.38 9.44
CA ALA A 665 -4.41 18.43 8.89
C ALA A 665 -4.35 18.44 7.36
N TRP A 666 -5.49 18.77 6.74
CA TRP A 666 -5.53 19.11 5.32
C TRP A 666 -5.45 20.62 5.17
N LEU A 667 -4.26 21.11 4.86
CA LEU A 667 -4.04 22.54 4.63
C LEU A 667 -4.56 22.88 3.23
N MET A 668 -5.58 23.74 3.18
CA MET A 668 -6.07 24.30 1.92
C MET A 668 -5.26 25.54 1.57
N GLY A 669 -4.64 25.55 0.39
CA GLY A 669 -4.15 26.80 -0.20
C GLY A 669 -5.31 27.69 -0.62
N ASN A 670 -5.07 29.00 -0.74
CA ASN A 670 -6.05 29.97 -1.25
C ASN A 670 -6.56 29.62 -2.68
N ASP A 671 -5.80 28.79 -3.40
CA ASP A 671 -6.10 28.31 -4.76
C ASP A 671 -7.05 27.08 -4.77
N GLY A 672 -7.41 26.54 -3.59
CA GLY A 672 -8.31 25.39 -3.43
C GLY A 672 -7.65 24.00 -3.55
N ASP A 673 -6.33 23.94 -3.77
CA ASP A 673 -5.54 22.72 -3.62
C ASP A 673 -5.34 22.40 -2.12
N ALA A 674 -5.65 21.16 -1.72
CA ALA A 674 -5.43 20.67 -0.36
C ALA A 674 -4.20 19.78 -0.30
N TYR A 675 -3.31 20.03 0.67
CA TYR A 675 -2.15 19.19 0.95
C TYR A 675 -2.22 18.64 2.37
N ALA A 676 -1.92 17.35 2.50
CA ALA A 676 -1.82 16.68 3.79
C ALA A 676 -0.55 17.16 4.51
N ALA A 677 -0.71 17.66 5.73
CA ALA A 677 0.37 18.07 6.61
C ALA A 677 0.26 17.31 7.94
N ASN A 678 1.33 16.61 8.32
CA ASN A 678 1.46 16.10 9.68
C ASN A 678 1.67 17.29 10.61
N MET A 679 0.84 17.40 11.65
CA MET A 679 0.89 18.53 12.58
C MET A 679 1.55 18.07 13.87
N ASP A 680 2.80 18.49 14.09
CA ASP A 680 3.38 18.56 15.42
C ASP A 680 2.73 19.71 16.21
N LEU A 681 2.85 19.72 17.54
CA LEU A 681 2.19 20.70 18.43
C LEU A 681 0.65 20.70 18.31
N SER A 682 0.04 19.53 18.01
CA SER A 682 -1.40 19.38 17.77
C SER A 682 -2.22 18.99 19.02
N ILE A 683 -1.60 18.86 20.19
CA ILE A 683 -2.32 18.61 21.46
C ILE A 683 -3.11 19.86 21.88
N SER A 684 -4.44 19.74 21.83
CA SER A 684 -5.41 20.81 22.10
C SER A 684 -5.93 20.80 23.55
N ASP A 685 -6.89 21.66 23.90
CA ASP A 685 -7.49 21.71 25.24
C ASP A 685 -8.68 20.73 25.32
N PRO A 686 -8.89 19.99 26.43
CA PRO A 686 -8.10 19.97 27.67
C PRO A 686 -6.94 18.94 27.67
N GLY A 687 -6.57 18.36 26.53
CA GLY A 687 -5.45 17.42 26.40
C GLY A 687 -4.06 18.02 26.72
N ASN A 688 -3.96 19.35 26.80
CA ASN A 688 -2.79 20.09 27.25
C ASN A 688 -2.63 20.12 28.81
N LEU A 689 -3.57 19.56 29.58
CA LEU A 689 -3.51 19.52 31.05
C LEU A 689 -2.42 18.58 31.57
N GLU A 690 -1.56 19.07 32.46
CA GLU A 690 -0.44 18.30 33.01
C GLU A 690 -0.91 17.10 33.86
N ASP A 691 -1.80 17.38 34.81
CA ASP A 691 -2.27 16.42 35.81
C ASP A 691 -2.90 15.17 35.15
N ALA A 692 -3.84 15.39 34.21
CA ALA A 692 -4.64 14.35 33.57
C ALA A 692 -3.83 13.35 32.70
N ILE A 693 -4.42 12.18 32.46
CA ILE A 693 -3.88 11.11 31.60
C ILE A 693 -4.43 11.30 30.18
N VAL A 694 -3.55 11.66 29.25
CA VAL A 694 -3.88 12.02 27.88
C VAL A 694 -3.48 10.89 26.95
N VAL A 695 -4.42 10.45 26.11
CA VAL A 695 -4.32 9.18 25.40
C VAL A 695 -4.36 9.38 23.89
N GLY A 696 -3.26 9.04 23.21
CA GLY A 696 -3.19 8.97 21.75
C GLY A 696 -3.66 7.62 21.19
N SER A 697 -3.74 7.49 19.87
CA SER A 697 -4.32 6.33 19.20
C SER A 697 -3.27 5.42 18.52
N VAL A 698 -3.47 4.11 18.60
CA VAL A 698 -2.74 3.07 17.84
C VAL A 698 -3.69 2.06 17.18
N HIS A 699 -3.18 1.27 16.24
CA HIS A 699 -3.91 0.15 15.64
C HIS A 699 -4.24 -0.95 16.67
N LYS A 700 -5.48 -1.44 16.63
CA LYS A 700 -6.08 -2.37 17.62
C LYS A 700 -5.48 -3.78 17.75
N SER A 701 -4.63 -4.21 16.83
CA SER A 701 -4.10 -5.59 16.79
C SER A 701 -2.58 -5.71 16.62
N SER A 702 -1.89 -4.64 16.20
CA SER A 702 -0.45 -4.69 15.93
C SER A 702 0.19 -3.31 16.07
N PRO A 703 0.13 -2.68 17.26
CA PRO A 703 0.62 -1.33 17.50
C PRO A 703 2.13 -1.18 17.25
N HIS A 704 2.93 -2.24 17.48
CA HIS A 704 4.35 -2.23 17.14
C HIS A 704 4.62 -2.11 15.63
N HIS A 705 3.77 -2.72 14.80
CA HIS A 705 3.94 -2.78 13.35
C HIS A 705 3.39 -1.52 12.66
N TYR A 706 2.15 -1.15 12.97
CA TYR A 706 1.48 0.02 12.38
C TYR A 706 1.87 1.36 13.05
N GLY A 707 2.32 1.32 14.31
CA GLY A 707 2.67 2.51 15.07
C GLY A 707 1.46 3.29 15.57
N VAL A 708 1.69 4.56 15.87
CA VAL A 708 0.69 5.54 16.31
C VAL A 708 -0.08 6.06 15.10
N SER A 709 -1.39 6.13 15.24
CA SER A 709 -2.33 6.54 14.20
C SER A 709 -1.96 7.87 13.57
N TYR A 710 -2.15 8.00 12.26
CA TYR A 710 -1.79 9.22 11.53
C TYR A 710 -2.55 10.44 12.07
N PHE A 711 -3.85 10.29 12.38
CA PHE A 711 -4.70 11.35 12.92
C PHE A 711 -4.44 11.69 14.38
N SER A 712 -3.79 10.82 15.17
CA SER A 712 -3.59 11.07 16.61
C SER A 712 -2.77 12.33 16.80
N SER A 713 -3.30 13.30 17.55
CA SER A 713 -2.57 14.52 17.89
C SER A 713 -1.25 14.20 18.60
N ARG A 714 -0.23 15.01 18.29
CA ARG A 714 1.18 14.83 18.65
C ARG A 714 1.66 16.01 19.47
N GLY A 715 2.46 15.72 20.49
CA GLY A 715 3.12 16.75 21.27
C GLY A 715 4.30 17.41 20.54
N PRO A 716 5.11 18.19 21.26
CA PRO A 716 4.83 18.70 22.60
C PRO A 716 3.52 19.50 22.68
N THR A 717 3.05 19.79 23.89
CA THR A 717 2.11 20.89 24.09
C THR A 717 2.74 22.22 23.65
N ALA A 718 1.95 23.27 23.40
CA ALA A 718 2.49 24.54 22.90
C ALA A 718 3.47 25.25 23.86
N ASP A 719 3.51 24.86 25.15
CA ASP A 719 4.51 25.28 26.14
C ASP A 719 5.64 24.25 26.39
N GLY A 720 5.74 23.20 25.58
CA GLY A 720 6.86 22.26 25.55
C GLY A 720 6.72 20.97 26.39
N ARG A 721 5.66 20.84 27.21
CA ARG A 721 5.45 19.64 28.04
C ARG A 721 5.12 18.41 27.19
N GLY A 722 5.65 17.25 27.58
CA GLY A 722 5.47 15.96 26.91
C GLY A 722 4.05 15.43 27.03
N LYS A 723 3.36 15.33 25.89
CA LYS A 723 2.05 14.69 25.68
C LYS A 723 2.03 13.99 24.31
N PRO A 724 1.16 12.99 24.06
CA PRO A 724 0.27 12.33 25.02
C PRO A 724 1.08 11.58 26.11
N ASP A 725 0.43 11.20 27.21
CA ASP A 725 1.11 10.44 28.27
C ASP A 725 1.31 8.96 27.86
N VAL A 726 0.31 8.38 27.16
CA VAL A 726 0.29 6.99 26.64
C VAL A 726 -0.50 6.90 25.34
N VAL A 727 -0.46 5.75 24.67
CA VAL A 727 -1.31 5.44 23.49
C VAL A 727 -2.10 4.15 23.67
N ALA A 728 -3.31 4.07 23.13
CA ALA A 728 -4.17 2.90 23.23
C ALA A 728 -4.92 2.63 21.91
N PRO A 729 -5.47 1.41 21.71
CA PRO A 729 -6.31 1.08 20.55
C PRO A 729 -7.40 2.13 20.28
N GLY A 730 -7.30 2.82 19.15
CA GLY A 730 -8.32 3.79 18.72
C GLY A 730 -8.63 3.75 17.23
N GLU A 731 -7.93 2.94 16.43
CA GLU A 731 -8.34 2.66 15.06
C GLU A 731 -9.34 1.52 15.01
N LYS A 732 -10.46 1.77 14.32
CA LYS A 732 -11.43 0.75 13.95
C LYS A 732 -11.93 -0.03 15.17
N ILE A 733 -12.22 0.66 16.26
CA ILE A 733 -12.71 0.02 17.48
C ILE A 733 -14.19 -0.25 17.34
N LEU A 734 -14.56 -1.51 17.58
CA LEU A 734 -15.96 -1.89 17.66
C LEU A 734 -16.44 -1.83 19.11
N SER A 735 -17.63 -1.25 19.30
CA SER A 735 -18.34 -1.15 20.58
C SER A 735 -19.84 -0.99 20.33
N ALA A 736 -20.63 -0.79 21.39
CA ALA A 736 -22.09 -0.66 21.36
C ALA A 736 -22.59 0.39 20.35
N TYR A 737 -23.64 0.05 19.61
CA TYR A 737 -24.36 0.97 18.73
C TYR A 737 -25.65 1.48 19.39
N TYR A 738 -25.93 2.76 19.28
CA TYR A 738 -27.05 3.39 19.99
C TYR A 738 -28.41 3.15 19.34
N ASP A 739 -28.45 3.07 18.01
CA ASP A 739 -29.65 2.87 17.20
C ASP A 739 -29.78 1.42 16.71
N PHE A 740 -29.48 0.48 17.62
CA PHE A 740 -29.62 -0.95 17.40
C PHE A 740 -31.10 -1.37 17.30
N ASP A 741 -31.37 -2.42 16.50
CA ASP A 741 -32.61 -3.18 16.58
C ASP A 741 -32.48 -4.24 17.68
N PRO A 742 -33.30 -4.21 18.74
CA PRO A 742 -33.30 -5.24 19.79
C PRO A 742 -33.55 -6.67 19.27
N ASN A 743 -34.10 -6.82 18.06
CA ASN A 743 -34.39 -8.12 17.44
C ASN A 743 -33.26 -8.64 16.55
N ASP A 744 -32.28 -7.79 16.19
CA ASP A 744 -31.11 -8.19 15.38
C ASP A 744 -29.80 -8.08 16.19
N PRO A 745 -29.23 -9.21 16.66
CA PRO A 745 -27.94 -9.25 17.33
C PRO A 745 -26.75 -8.73 16.52
N ALA A 746 -26.87 -8.59 15.19
CA ALA A 746 -25.82 -7.99 14.35
C ALA A 746 -25.82 -6.46 14.40
N SER A 747 -26.95 -5.83 14.71
CA SER A 747 -27.09 -4.37 14.81
C SER A 747 -26.53 -3.78 16.12
N LEU A 748 -26.17 -4.62 17.10
CA LEU A 748 -25.76 -4.19 18.45
C LEU A 748 -24.43 -3.41 18.49
N MET A 749 -23.64 -3.39 17.42
CA MET A 749 -22.26 -2.91 17.48
C MET A 749 -21.83 -2.18 16.21
N VAL A 750 -21.00 -1.13 16.36
CA VAL A 750 -20.48 -0.31 15.26
C VAL A 750 -18.98 -0.07 15.39
N GLU A 751 -18.28 0.02 14.26
CA GLU A 751 -16.85 0.34 14.20
C GLU A 751 -16.62 1.86 14.09
N MET A 752 -15.85 2.45 15.00
CA MET A 752 -15.47 3.88 15.01
C MET A 752 -13.95 4.04 15.13
N SER A 753 -13.41 5.20 14.73
CA SER A 753 -11.96 5.49 14.86
C SER A 753 -11.72 6.89 15.42
N GLY A 754 -10.73 7.01 16.30
CA GLY A 754 -10.32 8.29 16.90
C GLY A 754 -9.57 8.09 18.22
N THR A 755 -8.88 9.13 18.70
CA THR A 755 -8.36 9.14 20.09
C THR A 755 -9.49 9.07 21.12
N SER A 756 -10.69 9.50 20.74
CA SER A 756 -11.95 9.29 21.46
C SER A 756 -12.24 7.82 21.78
N MET A 757 -11.80 6.86 20.97
CA MET A 757 -11.90 5.41 21.26
C MET A 757 -10.68 4.89 22.05
N ALA A 758 -9.55 5.58 22.01
CA ALA A 758 -8.36 5.21 22.79
C ALA A 758 -8.48 5.56 24.28
N ALA A 759 -9.00 6.75 24.61
CA ALA A 759 -9.24 7.18 25.99
C ALA A 759 -10.06 6.19 26.84
N PRO A 760 -11.22 5.66 26.39
CA PRO A 760 -12.02 4.72 27.20
C PRO A 760 -11.36 3.36 27.41
N HIS A 761 -10.44 2.93 26.54
CA HIS A 761 -9.63 1.75 26.82
C HIS A 761 -8.76 1.96 28.07
N VAL A 762 -8.12 3.13 28.19
CA VAL A 762 -7.31 3.46 29.36
C VAL A 762 -8.19 3.67 30.60
N SER A 763 -9.33 4.36 30.46
CA SER A 763 -10.33 4.49 31.53
C SER A 763 -10.76 3.13 32.09
N GLY A 764 -11.13 2.19 31.22
CA GLY A 764 -11.54 0.85 31.66
C GLY A 764 -10.38 0.01 32.20
N VAL A 765 -9.16 0.14 31.67
CA VAL A 765 -7.95 -0.47 32.25
C VAL A 765 -7.71 0.03 33.68
N LEU A 766 -7.87 1.33 33.93
CA LEU A 766 -7.72 1.93 35.25
C LEU A 766 -8.86 1.54 36.21
N ALA A 767 -10.10 1.44 35.73
CA ALA A 767 -11.21 0.90 36.52
C ALA A 767 -10.97 -0.57 36.93
N GLY A 768 -10.47 -1.39 35.99
CA GLY A 768 -10.02 -2.75 36.25
C GLY A 768 -8.93 -2.81 37.31
N PHE A 769 -7.88 -1.98 37.17
CA PHE A 769 -6.79 -1.85 38.13
C PHE A 769 -7.29 -1.50 39.54
N LEU A 770 -8.07 -0.42 39.69
CA LEU A 770 -8.58 0.00 41.00
C LEU A 770 -9.51 -1.03 41.65
N SER A 771 -10.24 -1.84 40.87
CA SER A 771 -11.07 -2.91 41.44
C SER A 771 -10.25 -4.03 42.09
N ALA A 772 -9.01 -4.26 41.62
CA ALA A 772 -8.08 -5.27 42.14
C ALA A 772 -7.01 -4.69 43.11
N ARG A 773 -6.82 -3.37 43.13
CA ARG A 773 -5.84 -2.61 43.93
C ARG A 773 -6.49 -1.37 44.55
N ARG A 774 -7.32 -1.61 45.57
CA ARG A 774 -8.15 -0.60 46.25
C ARG A 774 -7.34 0.49 46.95
N GLU A 775 -6.16 0.14 47.41
CA GLU A 775 -5.21 1.01 48.11
C GLU A 775 -4.69 2.19 47.26
N PHE A 776 -4.95 2.17 45.95
CA PHE A 776 -4.65 3.28 45.03
C PHE A 776 -5.83 4.24 44.79
N ILE A 777 -7.03 3.93 45.30
CA ILE A 777 -8.20 4.83 45.21
C ILE A 777 -7.89 6.13 45.94
N GLY A 778 -8.17 7.27 45.30
CA GLY A 778 -7.85 8.60 45.83
C GLY A 778 -6.40 9.06 45.60
N PHE A 779 -5.53 8.24 44.99
CA PHE A 779 -4.11 8.58 44.74
C PHE A 779 -3.78 8.67 43.24
N PRO A 780 -4.41 9.57 42.46
CA PRO A 780 -4.30 9.57 41.00
C PRO A 780 -2.87 9.87 40.50
N ASP A 781 -2.09 10.67 41.22
CA ASP A 781 -0.66 10.89 40.93
C ASP A 781 0.14 9.58 40.97
N ARG A 782 -0.11 8.70 41.95
CA ARG A 782 0.56 7.39 42.06
C ARG A 782 0.11 6.43 40.96
N VAL A 783 -1.19 6.41 40.67
CA VAL A 783 -1.77 5.59 39.58
C VAL A 783 -1.19 6.00 38.23
N LYS A 784 -1.09 7.31 37.95
CA LYS A 784 -0.48 7.84 36.74
C LYS A 784 1.00 7.50 36.66
N GLN A 785 1.76 7.66 37.75
CA GLN A 785 3.18 7.28 37.77
C GLN A 785 3.36 5.79 37.44
N LEU A 786 2.57 4.92 38.07
CA LEU A 786 2.63 3.47 37.84
C LEU A 786 2.28 3.11 36.39
N LEU A 787 1.17 3.66 35.86
CA LEU A 787 0.76 3.50 34.46
C LEU A 787 1.90 3.84 33.48
N LEU A 788 2.57 4.98 33.71
CA LEU A 788 3.67 5.47 32.87
C LEU A 788 4.96 4.65 33.00
N GLN A 789 5.17 4.00 34.14
CA GLN A 789 6.31 3.12 34.38
C GLN A 789 6.11 1.71 33.82
N THR A 790 4.87 1.22 33.74
CA THR A 790 4.56 -0.17 33.33
C THR A 790 4.05 -0.32 31.89
N SER A 791 3.89 0.79 31.16
CA SER A 791 3.51 0.78 29.74
C SER A 791 4.60 0.14 28.86
N THR A 792 4.17 -0.57 27.81
CA THR A 792 5.02 -1.21 26.82
C THR A 792 5.43 -0.20 25.75
N ASP A 793 6.72 0.12 25.70
CA ASP A 793 7.34 1.00 24.70
C ASP A 793 7.20 0.43 23.26
N LEU A 794 6.75 1.27 22.31
CA LEU A 794 6.68 0.94 20.88
C LEU A 794 7.93 1.36 20.10
N GLN A 795 8.95 1.90 20.78
CA GLN A 795 10.20 2.44 20.23
C GLN A 795 9.97 3.56 19.21
N ARG A 796 9.05 4.48 19.54
CA ARG A 796 8.71 5.68 18.74
C ARG A 796 9.03 6.96 19.54
N ASP A 797 8.93 8.10 18.87
CA ASP A 797 9.15 9.40 19.53
C ASP A 797 8.18 9.61 20.72
N CYS A 798 8.70 10.10 21.84
CA CYS A 798 7.93 10.27 23.08
C CYS A 798 6.81 11.30 22.96
N TYR A 799 6.90 12.28 22.04
CA TYR A 799 5.81 13.20 21.73
C TYR A 799 4.72 12.59 20.84
N VAL A 800 4.97 11.39 20.31
CA VAL A 800 4.02 10.67 19.45
C VAL A 800 3.37 9.50 20.20
N GLN A 801 4.14 8.72 20.97
CA GLN A 801 3.62 7.56 21.71
C GLN A 801 3.49 7.77 23.23
N GLY A 802 3.96 8.89 23.78
CA GLY A 802 4.11 9.03 25.24
C GLY A 802 5.06 7.97 25.80
N ARG A 803 4.58 7.18 26.77
CA ARG A 803 5.27 6.00 27.33
C ARG A 803 4.89 4.68 26.65
N GLY A 804 4.22 4.73 25.50
CA GLY A 804 3.77 3.55 24.78
C GLY A 804 2.39 3.06 25.24
N VAL A 805 2.15 1.75 25.15
CA VAL A 805 0.85 1.12 25.35
C VAL A 805 0.67 0.63 26.79
N PRO A 806 -0.40 1.01 27.51
CA PRO A 806 -0.67 0.50 28.85
C PRO A 806 -0.77 -1.02 28.91
N ASN A 807 -0.17 -1.61 29.94
CA ASN A 807 -0.17 -3.05 30.14
C ASN A 807 -0.70 -3.38 31.54
N LEU A 808 -1.97 -3.79 31.62
CA LEU A 808 -2.65 -3.98 32.90
C LEU A 808 -2.04 -5.12 33.73
N MET A 809 -1.50 -6.16 33.06
CA MET A 809 -0.81 -7.26 33.75
C MET A 809 0.50 -6.80 34.40
N HIS A 810 1.29 -5.96 33.73
CA HIS A 810 2.49 -5.37 34.33
C HIS A 810 2.11 -4.41 35.48
N MET A 811 1.08 -3.58 35.27
CA MET A 811 0.60 -2.62 36.27
C MET A 811 0.14 -3.31 37.57
N LEU A 812 -0.55 -4.46 37.48
CA LEU A 812 -1.00 -5.26 38.63
C LEU A 812 0.12 -6.09 39.29
N GLY A 813 1.20 -6.40 38.56
CA GLY A 813 2.35 -7.13 39.07
C GLY A 813 3.46 -6.26 39.68
N ALA A 814 3.40 -4.94 39.48
CA ALA A 814 4.38 -3.96 39.97
C ALA A 814 3.97 -3.27 41.30
N THR A 815 2.84 -3.68 41.88
CA THR A 815 2.26 -3.19 43.16
C THR A 815 2.53 -4.15 44.31
#